data_AF-A0A9E1S0Y4-F1
#
_entry.id   AF-A0A9E1S0Y4-F1
#
_cell.length_a   1.000
_cell.length_b   1.000
_cell.length_c   1.000
_cell.angle_alpha   90.00
_cell.angle_beta   90.00
_cell.angle_gamma   90.00
#
_symmetry.space_group_name_H-M   'P 1'
#
loop_
_entity.id
_entity.type
_entity.pdbx_description
1 polymer ?
#
loop_
_entity_poly.entity_id
_entity_poly.type
_entity_poly.pdbx_seq_one_letter_code
_entity_poly.pdbx_strand_id
1 'polypeptide(L)'
;MFQRLQLTILSVLFLASFVVNTFILQSTQVGVFLLIAYLAIYGWEIGGIITRTEKAVLRWWLGVWVLLSVLLLSGSLAYYLFMLTPEVVYVQVLLTPPIVMWLAKKLKRASIFKHAHDLWSERKHRLPGVIYLVASLIIALLIMLLTTLVDNQVSEAVRSVWERLPYGIFIFFSLATLLLYTLLERGKERALTILLFGGLLFTFVAVAAIAFPLGFGFDSFIHKATELHLAEFGTITPKPFYYIGQYALVLFAHHAFLIPVDIADTFLVPLLTALLLPSAWYFAAAHIARKKSVAMMTLMGLFLLPLSSFIVTTPQGLANLWTLLVILASVPYLLEQEHPRLGVLALAAISTLLIHPIAGIPIMLYLILLFSDPSRANPRTPVLNKVVRVLLIVFACVMLPLSFLINALISGQALGVDWSALNPITWLGALNVTVFFENKFEPLLDLVYLYGLNATVIVFLIAGAAWWSYRKELSSRFRVLIIMTVALAINYLIMSTTLEFSFLIDYERSNYSARLVPLMMLFLSPFLILGLSHAFINLKSRPVVLRVCALVLLTAITTSAFYMAYPRRDAYETNRGFNVSQADIDAVHLAESLAADEPYLVLANQSVSAAAISEIGFRYYDDLFFYPIPTGGELYEVFLQMNTTPTRELAQEALNMVPQHGDVNTLFFLVNNYWWQAPRIIETAKTTADDWRSVGENGQVYLFRYDF
;
A
#
# COMPACT_ATOMS: atom_id res chain seq x y z
N MET A 1 22.80 -28.03 23.46
CA MET A 1 21.88 -27.95 24.63
C MET A 1 21.68 -26.50 25.07
N PHE A 2 22.75 -25.74 25.34
CA PHE A 2 22.71 -24.32 25.74
C PHE A 2 21.92 -23.35 24.83
N GLN A 3 22.01 -23.49 23.51
CA GLN A 3 21.29 -22.59 22.56
C GLN A 3 19.77 -22.76 22.60
N ARG A 4 19.31 -23.99 22.86
CA ARG A 4 17.87 -24.28 23.01
C ARG A 4 17.36 -23.68 24.31
N LEU A 5 18.18 -23.72 25.35
CA LEU A 5 17.89 -23.09 26.63
C LEU A 5 17.69 -21.56 26.47
N GLN A 6 18.51 -20.90 25.65
CA GLN A 6 18.39 -19.45 25.39
C GLN A 6 17.09 -19.06 24.68
N LEU A 7 16.73 -19.75 23.58
CA LEU A 7 15.47 -19.49 22.88
C LEU A 7 14.27 -19.80 23.79
N THR A 8 14.30 -20.91 24.54
CA THR A 8 13.26 -21.22 25.52
C THR A 8 13.13 -20.12 26.59
N ILE A 9 14.24 -19.67 27.19
CA ILE A 9 14.23 -18.61 28.20
C ILE A 9 13.62 -17.34 27.62
N LEU A 10 14.03 -16.93 26.42
CA LEU A 10 13.50 -15.71 25.80
C LEU A 10 12.05 -15.83 25.40
N SER A 11 11.61 -16.98 24.91
CA SER A 11 10.20 -17.23 24.64
C SER A 11 9.37 -17.18 25.92
N VAL A 12 9.88 -17.72 27.03
CA VAL A 12 9.22 -17.62 28.34
C VAL A 12 9.19 -16.17 28.84
N LEU A 13 10.31 -15.43 28.74
CA LEU A 13 10.38 -14.02 29.13
C LEU A 13 9.46 -13.15 28.26
N PHE A 14 9.43 -13.39 26.95
CA PHE A 14 8.53 -12.72 26.03
C PHE A 14 7.08 -12.98 26.41
N LEU A 15 6.69 -14.24 26.61
CA LEU A 15 5.32 -14.62 26.99
C LEU A 15 4.93 -14.04 28.36
N ALA A 16 5.84 -14.08 29.35
CA ALA A 16 5.60 -13.47 30.66
C ALA A 16 5.40 -11.96 30.54
N SER A 17 6.27 -11.28 29.78
CA SER A 17 6.17 -9.83 29.56
C SER A 17 4.90 -9.46 28.78
N PHE A 18 4.51 -10.29 27.80
CA PHE A 18 3.26 -10.15 27.06
C PHE A 18 2.06 -10.27 27.99
N VAL A 19 1.95 -11.34 28.78
CA VAL A 19 0.84 -11.54 29.73
C VAL A 19 0.79 -10.40 30.75
N VAL A 20 1.94 -9.99 31.31
CA VAL A 20 2.00 -8.85 32.23
C VAL A 20 1.55 -7.56 31.56
N ASN A 21 1.96 -7.30 30.31
CA ASN A 21 1.54 -6.08 29.63
C ASN A 21 0.03 -6.11 29.30
N THR A 22 -0.47 -7.22 28.77
CA THR A 22 -1.87 -7.35 28.36
C THR A 22 -2.83 -7.25 29.53
N PHE A 23 -2.52 -7.88 30.67
CA PHE A 23 -3.47 -8.00 31.79
C PHE A 23 -3.15 -7.12 33.00
N ILE A 24 -1.96 -6.50 33.08
CA ILE A 24 -1.54 -5.71 34.25
C ILE A 24 -1.11 -4.29 33.86
N LEU A 25 -0.11 -4.13 32.98
CA LEU A 25 0.47 -2.81 32.71
C LEU A 25 -0.35 -1.98 31.71
N GLN A 26 -0.96 -2.64 30.74
CA GLN A 26 -1.73 -2.05 29.64
C GLN A 26 -1.00 -0.90 28.91
N SER A 27 0.33 -1.01 28.74
CA SER A 27 1.15 0.04 28.12
C SER A 27 1.33 -0.20 26.62
N THR A 28 0.97 0.81 25.82
CA THR A 28 1.25 0.85 24.37
C THR A 28 2.75 0.85 24.07
N GLN A 29 3.57 1.56 24.86
CA GLN A 29 5.02 1.61 24.61
C GLN A 29 5.68 0.23 24.81
N VAL A 30 5.30 -0.48 25.88
CA VAL A 30 5.74 -1.86 26.12
C VAL A 30 5.20 -2.77 25.03
N GLY A 31 3.95 -2.57 24.60
CA GLY A 31 3.34 -3.30 23.48
C GLY A 31 4.11 -3.16 22.17
N VAL A 32 4.48 -1.95 21.77
CA VAL A 32 5.32 -1.67 20.58
C VAL A 32 6.67 -2.39 20.70
N PHE A 33 7.32 -2.30 21.87
CA PHE A 33 8.58 -3.03 22.11
C PHE A 33 8.40 -4.55 21.96
N LEU A 34 7.32 -5.10 22.51
CA LEU A 34 7.00 -6.53 22.40
C LEU A 34 6.68 -6.93 20.95
N LEU A 35 5.98 -6.10 20.16
CA LEU A 35 5.75 -6.37 18.74
C LEU A 35 7.08 -6.43 17.97
N ILE A 36 7.99 -5.48 18.21
CA ILE A 36 9.32 -5.48 17.60
C ILE A 36 10.08 -6.75 18.00
N ALA A 37 10.08 -7.10 19.28
CA ALA A 37 10.72 -8.32 19.77
C ALA A 37 10.10 -9.59 19.15
N TYR A 38 8.78 -9.64 19.02
CA TYR A 38 8.03 -10.73 18.42
C TYR A 38 8.42 -10.94 16.96
N LEU A 39 8.39 -9.89 16.14
CA LEU A 39 8.80 -9.96 14.73
C LEU A 39 10.29 -10.27 14.58
N ALA A 40 11.15 -9.69 15.43
CA ALA A 40 12.59 -9.94 15.40
C ALA A 40 12.93 -11.40 15.71
N ILE A 41 12.44 -11.93 16.85
CA ILE A 41 12.78 -13.26 17.34
C ILE A 41 12.12 -14.33 16.47
N TYR A 42 10.80 -14.30 16.33
CA TYR A 42 10.06 -15.36 15.66
C TYR A 42 10.17 -15.26 14.14
N GLY A 43 10.23 -14.05 13.58
CA GLY A 43 10.55 -13.85 12.18
C GLY A 43 11.93 -14.39 11.81
N TRP A 44 12.95 -14.20 12.65
CA TRP A 44 14.26 -14.80 12.39
C TRP A 44 14.22 -16.33 12.38
N GLU A 45 13.63 -16.95 13.40
CA GLU A 45 13.58 -18.40 13.53
C GLU A 45 12.77 -19.03 12.38
N ILE A 46 11.64 -18.44 11.99
CA ILE A 46 10.85 -18.85 10.82
C ILE A 46 11.65 -18.67 9.53
N GLY A 47 12.40 -17.58 9.38
CA GLY A 47 13.27 -17.36 8.22
C GLY A 47 14.33 -18.45 8.07
N GLY A 48 14.99 -18.81 9.18
CA GLY A 48 15.87 -19.97 9.24
C GLY A 48 15.16 -21.29 8.91
N ILE A 49 13.85 -21.36 9.16
CA ILE A 49 13.00 -22.48 8.78
C ILE A 49 12.82 -22.63 7.28
N ILE A 50 12.70 -21.52 6.57
CA ILE A 50 12.31 -21.49 5.17
C ILE A 50 13.54 -21.58 4.25
N THR A 51 14.57 -20.78 4.52
CA THR A 51 15.75 -20.65 3.65
C THR A 51 17.04 -21.02 4.38
N ARG A 52 17.38 -22.32 4.33
CA ARG A 52 18.52 -22.89 5.07
C ARG A 52 19.89 -22.42 4.56
N THR A 53 20.00 -22.14 3.28
CA THR A 53 21.26 -21.81 2.59
C THR A 53 21.58 -20.32 2.62
N GLU A 54 20.57 -19.50 2.90
CA GLU A 54 20.68 -18.04 2.80
C GLU A 54 21.44 -17.42 3.95
N LYS A 55 21.88 -16.17 3.80
CA LYS A 55 22.49 -15.43 4.92
C LYS A 55 21.45 -14.90 5.90
N ALA A 56 21.86 -14.68 7.15
CA ALA A 56 21.10 -14.04 8.22
C ALA A 56 20.11 -12.94 7.78
N VAL A 57 20.62 -11.84 7.21
CA VAL A 57 19.82 -10.68 6.76
C VAL A 57 18.76 -11.08 5.71
N LEU A 58 19.08 -12.05 4.86
CA LEU A 58 18.19 -12.54 3.81
C LEU A 58 17.11 -13.50 4.32
N ARG A 59 17.31 -14.11 5.49
CA ARG A 59 16.33 -15.00 6.13
C ARG A 59 15.27 -14.22 6.88
N TRP A 60 15.68 -13.14 7.55
CA TRP A 60 14.82 -12.43 8.50
C TRP A 60 13.55 -11.90 7.85
N TRP A 61 13.66 -11.17 6.73
CA TRP A 61 12.49 -10.59 6.06
C TRP A 61 11.51 -11.67 5.57
N LEU A 62 12.01 -12.80 5.04
CA LEU A 62 11.17 -13.93 4.61
C LEU A 62 10.39 -14.50 5.78
N GLY A 63 11.03 -14.63 6.94
CA GLY A 63 10.38 -15.18 8.11
C GLY A 63 9.38 -14.23 8.76
N VAL A 64 9.65 -12.92 8.80
CA VAL A 64 8.67 -11.91 9.20
C VAL A 64 7.48 -11.92 8.26
N TRP A 65 7.72 -11.88 6.95
CA TRP A 65 6.68 -11.91 5.94
C TRP A 65 5.79 -13.16 6.03
N VAL A 66 6.38 -14.33 6.27
CA VAL A 66 5.62 -15.57 6.45
C VAL A 66 4.91 -15.62 7.78
N LEU A 67 5.51 -15.13 8.87
CA LEU A 67 4.83 -14.99 10.16
C LEU A 67 3.56 -14.13 10.02
N LEU A 68 3.69 -12.95 9.39
CA LEU A 68 2.56 -12.06 9.12
C LEU A 68 1.52 -12.72 8.20
N SER A 69 1.95 -13.47 7.18
CA SER A 69 1.03 -14.20 6.29
C SER A 69 0.23 -15.28 7.03
N VAL A 70 0.86 -16.00 7.98
CA VAL A 70 0.17 -16.97 8.85
C VAL A 70 -0.83 -16.26 9.75
N LEU A 71 -0.42 -15.17 10.42
CA LEU A 71 -1.30 -14.41 11.32
C LEU A 71 -2.53 -13.89 10.59
N LEU A 72 -2.31 -13.28 9.42
CA LEU A 72 -3.35 -12.82 8.52
C LEU A 72 -4.32 -13.95 8.18
N LEU A 73 -3.82 -15.09 7.70
CA LEU A 73 -4.67 -16.23 7.34
C LEU A 73 -5.46 -16.77 8.52
N SER A 74 -4.83 -16.92 9.70
CA SER A 74 -5.51 -17.40 10.89
C SER A 74 -6.54 -16.40 11.42
N GLY A 75 -6.27 -15.10 11.33
CA GLY A 75 -7.20 -14.04 11.73
C GLY A 75 -8.39 -13.96 10.77
N SER A 76 -8.15 -13.99 9.46
CA SER A 76 -9.23 -14.05 8.47
C SER A 76 -10.07 -15.32 8.60
N LEU A 77 -9.46 -16.47 8.87
CA LEU A 77 -10.20 -17.72 9.11
C LEU A 77 -11.10 -17.61 10.34
N ALA A 78 -10.58 -17.06 11.45
CA ALA A 78 -11.37 -16.83 12.65
C ALA A 78 -12.53 -15.86 12.40
N TYR A 79 -12.29 -14.79 11.66
CA TYR A 79 -13.32 -13.83 11.26
C TYR A 79 -14.47 -14.50 10.50
N TYR A 80 -14.20 -15.37 9.52
CA TYR A 80 -15.30 -16.02 8.78
C TYR A 80 -16.01 -17.10 9.57
N LEU A 81 -15.27 -17.93 10.34
CA LEU A 81 -15.86 -19.05 11.08
C LEU A 81 -16.59 -18.62 12.35
N PHE A 82 -16.10 -17.58 13.02
CA PHE A 82 -16.59 -17.13 14.32
C PHE A 82 -16.60 -15.59 14.35
N MET A 83 -15.75 -15.01 15.20
CA MET A 83 -15.48 -13.59 15.38
C MET A 83 -13.97 -13.42 15.60
N LEU A 84 -13.43 -12.28 15.23
CA LEU A 84 -12.04 -11.92 15.47
C LEU A 84 -11.91 -11.16 16.80
N THR A 85 -12.06 -11.89 17.92
CA THR A 85 -12.02 -11.30 19.26
C THR A 85 -10.58 -11.15 19.80
N PRO A 86 -10.37 -10.38 20.88
CA PRO A 86 -9.07 -10.28 21.53
C PRO A 86 -8.51 -11.65 21.95
N GLU A 87 -9.36 -12.57 22.42
CA GLU A 87 -8.97 -13.91 22.85
C GLU A 87 -8.37 -14.73 21.70
N VAL A 88 -8.93 -14.62 20.50
CA VAL A 88 -8.40 -15.27 19.29
C VAL A 88 -6.98 -14.75 19.02
N VAL A 89 -6.77 -13.44 19.10
CA VAL A 89 -5.46 -12.81 18.91
C VAL A 89 -4.47 -13.23 20.00
N TYR A 90 -4.89 -13.31 21.27
CA TYR A 90 -4.06 -13.81 22.36
C TYR A 90 -3.61 -15.24 22.11
N VAL A 91 -4.52 -16.12 21.66
CA VAL A 91 -4.18 -17.49 21.30
C VAL A 91 -3.13 -17.54 20.18
N GLN A 92 -3.23 -16.69 19.16
CA GLN A 92 -2.21 -16.60 18.10
C GLN A 92 -0.82 -16.25 18.66
N VAL A 93 -0.74 -15.26 19.56
CA VAL A 93 0.53 -14.87 20.20
C VAL A 93 1.07 -15.98 21.11
N LEU A 94 0.21 -16.58 21.95
CA LEU A 94 0.59 -17.63 22.91
C LEU A 94 1.06 -18.91 22.21
N LEU A 95 0.46 -19.27 21.07
CA LEU A 95 0.82 -20.47 20.31
C LEU A 95 2.04 -20.29 19.42
N THR A 96 2.40 -19.06 19.03
CA THR A 96 3.53 -18.83 18.13
C THR A 96 4.85 -19.35 18.69
N PRO A 97 5.28 -19.04 19.94
CA PRO A 97 6.53 -19.55 20.48
C PRO A 97 6.63 -21.09 20.52
N PRO A 98 5.66 -21.86 21.08
CA PRO A 98 5.76 -23.31 21.10
C PRO A 98 5.74 -23.93 19.69
N ILE A 99 4.97 -23.37 18.74
CA ILE A 99 4.96 -23.84 17.34
C ILE A 99 6.33 -23.60 16.69
N VAL A 100 6.89 -22.40 16.82
CA VAL A 100 8.21 -22.06 16.26
C VAL A 100 9.30 -22.93 16.88
N MET A 101 9.28 -23.14 18.19
CA MET A 101 10.22 -24.02 18.88
C MET A 101 10.11 -25.48 18.41
N TRP A 102 8.88 -25.97 18.22
CA TRP A 102 8.64 -27.32 17.70
C TRP A 102 9.18 -27.48 16.26
N LEU A 103 8.89 -26.53 15.38
CA LEU A 103 9.40 -26.50 14.00
C LEU A 103 10.94 -26.43 13.96
N ALA A 104 11.54 -25.58 14.81
CA ALA A 104 12.98 -25.45 14.93
C ALA A 104 13.63 -26.74 15.44
N LYS A 105 13.00 -27.45 16.38
CA LYS A 105 13.45 -28.74 16.93
C LYS A 105 13.41 -29.85 15.88
N LYS A 106 12.29 -30.02 15.17
CA LYS A 106 12.10 -31.08 14.15
C LYS A 106 13.14 -30.98 13.04
N LEU A 107 13.56 -29.77 12.71
CA LEU A 107 14.46 -29.49 11.60
C LEU A 107 15.94 -29.35 12.02
N LYS A 108 16.29 -29.73 13.27
CA LYS A 108 17.66 -29.78 13.85
C LYS A 108 18.50 -28.51 13.60
N ARG A 109 18.05 -27.35 14.07
CA ARG A 109 18.67 -26.05 13.72
C ARG A 109 19.51 -25.35 14.78
N ALA A 110 20.41 -24.50 14.29
CA ALA A 110 21.10 -23.45 15.02
C ALA A 110 20.20 -22.22 15.13
N SER A 111 19.90 -21.81 16.36
CA SER A 111 19.07 -20.65 16.70
C SER A 111 19.73 -19.31 16.31
N ILE A 112 18.97 -18.21 16.32
CA ILE A 112 19.46 -16.82 16.27
C ILE A 112 20.70 -16.62 17.14
N PHE A 113 20.78 -17.30 18.30
CA PHE A 113 21.89 -17.17 19.23
C PHE A 113 23.20 -17.80 18.79
N LYS A 114 23.19 -18.75 17.84
CA LYS A 114 24.45 -19.15 17.19
C LYS A 114 25.02 -17.99 16.39
N HIS A 115 24.17 -17.24 15.68
CA HIS A 115 24.59 -16.08 14.89
C HIS A 115 24.80 -14.83 15.75
N ALA A 116 24.12 -14.67 16.89
CA ALA A 116 24.41 -13.58 17.83
C ALA A 116 25.76 -13.79 18.53
N HIS A 117 26.06 -15.04 18.91
CA HIS A 117 27.38 -15.41 19.40
C HIS A 117 28.44 -15.30 18.30
N ASP A 118 28.14 -15.78 17.08
CA ASP A 118 29.01 -15.60 15.92
C ASP A 118 29.15 -14.12 15.52
N LEU A 119 28.16 -13.24 15.71
CA LEU A 119 28.28 -11.78 15.51
C LEU A 119 29.26 -11.16 16.51
N TRP A 120 29.34 -11.73 17.71
CA TRP A 120 30.25 -11.30 18.77
C TRP A 120 31.64 -11.93 18.63
N SER A 121 31.75 -13.11 18.00
CA SER A 121 33.00 -13.86 17.79
C SER A 121 33.57 -13.83 16.37
N GLU A 122 32.80 -13.39 15.37
CA GLU A 122 33.28 -13.09 14.02
C GLU A 122 34.30 -11.95 14.11
N ARG A 123 35.32 -11.98 13.24
CA ARG A 123 36.28 -10.87 13.14
C ARG A 123 35.50 -9.57 12.99
N LYS A 124 35.51 -8.73 14.04
CA LYS A 124 34.85 -7.42 14.06
C LYS A 124 35.13 -6.74 12.73
N HIS A 125 34.12 -6.65 11.87
CA HIS A 125 34.23 -5.87 10.66
C HIS A 125 34.35 -4.42 11.10
N ARG A 126 35.58 -3.91 11.19
CA ARG A 126 35.83 -2.53 11.60
C ARG A 126 35.30 -1.64 10.49
N LEU A 127 34.15 -1.02 10.76
CA LEU A 127 33.61 0.02 9.91
C LEU A 127 34.61 1.19 9.92
N PRO A 128 35.07 1.67 8.76
CA PRO A 128 35.94 2.84 8.71
C PRO A 128 35.26 4.06 9.33
N GLY A 129 36.02 4.95 9.98
CA GLY A 129 35.47 6.17 10.61
C GLY A 129 34.63 7.03 9.65
N VAL A 130 35.05 7.12 8.38
CA VAL A 130 34.29 7.82 7.32
C VAL A 130 32.90 7.21 7.12
N ILE A 131 32.73 5.89 7.24
CA ILE A 131 31.43 5.24 7.09
C ILE A 131 30.52 5.54 8.27
N TYR A 132 31.06 5.60 9.49
CA TYR A 132 30.29 6.07 10.64
C TYR A 132 29.84 7.52 10.43
N LEU A 133 30.74 8.41 10.00
CA LEU A 133 30.40 9.80 9.73
C LEU A 133 29.29 9.93 8.67
N VAL A 134 29.41 9.23 7.54
CA VAL A 134 28.40 9.24 6.48
C VAL A 134 27.06 8.66 6.97
N ALA A 135 27.08 7.54 7.69
CA ALA A 135 25.86 6.96 8.25
C ALA A 135 25.18 7.89 9.28
N SER A 136 25.96 8.51 10.17
CA SER A 136 25.47 9.50 11.13
C SER A 136 24.89 10.72 10.44
N LEU A 137 25.51 11.20 9.36
CA LEU A 137 24.99 12.32 8.57
C LEU A 137 23.68 11.95 7.87
N ILE A 138 23.58 10.75 7.29
CA ILE A 138 22.31 10.25 6.72
C ILE A 138 21.23 10.23 7.81
N ILE A 139 21.51 9.65 8.98
CA ILE A 139 20.55 9.59 10.10
C ILE A 139 20.14 11.01 10.53
N ALA A 140 21.09 11.94 10.66
CA ALA A 140 20.78 13.33 11.00
C ALA A 140 19.89 14.00 9.96
N LEU A 141 20.15 13.80 8.66
CA LEU A 141 19.30 14.32 7.58
C LEU A 141 17.89 13.72 7.61
N LEU A 142 17.77 12.41 7.87
CA LEU A 142 16.46 11.76 8.01
C LEU A 142 15.70 12.25 9.24
N ILE A 143 16.37 12.45 10.37
CA ILE A 143 15.77 13.04 11.57
C ILE A 143 15.28 14.46 11.29
N MET A 144 16.11 15.32 10.68
CA MET A 144 15.70 16.68 10.31
C MET A 144 14.49 16.67 9.38
N LEU A 145 14.44 15.74 8.42
CA LEU A 145 13.30 15.59 7.51
C LEU A 145 12.03 15.20 8.29
N LEU A 146 12.08 14.17 9.13
CA LEU A 146 10.94 13.72 9.94
C LEU A 146 10.48 14.79 10.93
N THR A 147 11.41 15.50 11.59
CA THR A 147 11.09 16.62 12.47
C THR A 147 10.40 17.74 11.70
N THR A 148 10.88 18.09 10.49
CA THR A 148 10.22 19.09 9.63
C THR A 148 8.78 18.69 9.31
N LEU A 149 8.51 17.41 9.04
CA LEU A 149 7.16 16.91 8.79
C LEU A 149 6.25 17.04 10.02
N VAL A 150 6.76 16.70 11.21
CA VAL A 150 6.01 16.82 12.47
C VAL A 150 5.73 18.28 12.82
N ASP A 151 6.71 19.16 12.63
CA ASP A 151 6.58 20.59 12.97
C ASP A 151 5.67 21.36 11.99
N ASN A 152 5.36 20.80 10.82
CA ASN A 152 4.55 21.43 9.77
C ASN A 152 3.33 20.56 9.40
N GLN A 153 2.71 19.93 10.41
CA GLN A 153 1.46 19.21 10.22
C GLN A 153 0.34 20.12 9.70
N VAL A 154 -0.50 19.56 8.84
CA VAL A 154 -1.56 20.26 8.12
C VAL A 154 -2.93 19.82 8.64
N SER A 155 -3.61 20.73 9.33
CA SER A 155 -4.98 20.55 9.84
C SER A 155 -6.02 21.33 9.03
N GLU A 156 -5.60 22.16 8.08
CA GLU A 156 -6.47 22.89 7.17
C GLU A 156 -6.67 22.13 5.85
N ALA A 157 -7.70 22.49 5.08
CA ALA A 157 -7.98 21.85 3.80
C ALA A 157 -7.00 22.36 2.72
N VAL A 158 -6.15 21.46 2.21
CA VAL A 158 -5.21 21.70 1.11
C VAL A 158 -5.31 20.60 0.04
N ARG A 159 -4.83 20.88 -1.17
CA ARG A 159 -4.81 19.90 -2.28
C ARG A 159 -3.51 19.11 -2.33
N SER A 160 -2.45 19.70 -1.80
CA SER A 160 -1.10 19.15 -1.83
C SER A 160 -0.40 19.42 -0.51
N VAL A 161 0.28 18.39 0.00
CA VAL A 161 1.15 18.52 1.18
C VAL A 161 2.29 19.52 0.94
N TRP A 162 2.70 19.67 -0.33
CA TRP A 162 3.76 20.58 -0.74
C TRP A 162 3.37 22.06 -0.67
N GLU A 163 2.07 22.38 -0.51
CA GLU A 163 1.62 23.77 -0.30
C GLU A 163 2.02 24.31 1.08
N ARG A 164 2.28 23.41 2.06
CA ARG A 164 2.57 23.79 3.45
C ARG A 164 3.97 23.40 3.92
N LEU A 165 4.54 22.33 3.37
CA LEU A 165 5.88 21.91 3.74
C LEU A 165 6.96 22.85 3.16
N PRO A 166 8.01 23.18 3.93
CA PRO A 166 9.10 24.01 3.45
C PRO A 166 9.95 23.28 2.39
N TYR A 167 10.41 24.01 1.37
CA TYR A 167 11.22 23.46 0.28
C TYR A 167 12.53 22.78 0.72
N GLY A 168 13.03 23.11 1.92
CA GLY A 168 14.21 22.49 2.53
C GLY A 168 14.11 20.97 2.64
N ILE A 169 12.89 20.41 2.68
CA ILE A 169 12.66 18.97 2.73
C ILE A 169 13.30 18.22 1.54
N PHE A 170 13.25 18.81 0.34
CA PHE A 170 13.82 18.22 -0.87
C PHE A 170 15.35 18.24 -0.84
N ILE A 171 15.95 19.25 -0.18
CA ILE A 171 17.41 19.33 0.01
C ILE A 171 17.87 18.22 0.97
N PHE A 172 17.21 18.09 2.13
CA PHE A 172 17.54 17.04 3.10
C PHE A 172 17.38 15.65 2.48
N PHE A 173 16.27 15.41 1.77
CA PHE A 173 16.01 14.15 1.09
C PHE A 173 17.06 13.85 0.00
N SER A 174 17.39 14.83 -0.84
CA SER A 174 18.36 14.67 -1.93
C SER A 174 19.77 14.39 -1.41
N LEU A 175 20.20 15.09 -0.35
CA LEU A 175 21.50 14.86 0.27
C LEU A 175 21.58 13.48 0.95
N ALA A 176 20.53 13.08 1.67
CA ALA A 176 20.46 11.75 2.27
C ALA A 176 20.51 10.65 1.20
N THR A 177 19.77 10.84 0.11
CA THR A 177 19.75 9.94 -1.05
C THR A 177 21.14 9.84 -1.70
N LEU A 178 21.80 10.96 -1.99
CA LEU A 178 23.11 10.98 -2.61
C LEU A 178 24.14 10.25 -1.75
N LEU A 179 24.20 10.56 -0.45
CA LEU A 179 25.10 9.90 0.50
C LEU A 179 24.83 8.40 0.58
N LEU A 180 23.55 8.00 0.66
CA LEU A 180 23.19 6.59 0.66
C LEU A 180 23.59 5.89 -0.65
N TYR A 181 23.42 6.55 -1.79
CA TYR A 181 23.78 6.00 -3.10
C TYR A 181 25.30 5.78 -3.22
N THR A 182 26.13 6.64 -2.61
CA THR A 182 27.57 6.38 -2.53
C THR A 182 27.90 5.12 -1.71
N LEU A 183 27.16 4.85 -0.62
CA LEU A 183 27.31 3.63 0.17
C LEU A 183 26.86 2.39 -0.61
N LEU A 184 25.77 2.49 -1.37
CA LEU A 184 25.28 1.42 -2.25
C LEU A 184 26.31 1.08 -3.33
N GLU A 185 26.93 2.08 -3.96
CA GLU A 185 27.99 1.88 -4.96
C GLU A 185 29.17 1.08 -4.37
N ARG A 186 29.58 1.42 -3.15
CA ARG A 186 30.63 0.72 -2.41
C ARG A 186 30.25 -0.75 -2.13
N GLY A 187 29.03 -1.00 -1.67
CA GLY A 187 28.43 -2.34 -1.55
C GLY A 187 29.13 -3.30 -0.57
N LYS A 188 29.91 -2.76 0.39
CA LYS A 188 30.66 -3.54 1.40
C LYS A 188 29.83 -3.69 2.69
N GLU A 189 29.26 -2.61 3.23
CA GLU A 189 28.59 -2.52 4.54
C GLU A 189 27.08 -2.83 4.47
N ARG A 190 26.73 -3.95 3.83
CA ARG A 190 25.37 -4.23 3.32
C ARG A 190 24.27 -4.14 4.37
N ALA A 191 24.47 -4.71 5.56
CA ALA A 191 23.44 -4.73 6.60
C ALA A 191 23.08 -3.31 7.06
N LEU A 192 24.10 -2.48 7.33
CA LEU A 192 23.91 -1.07 7.67
C LEU A 192 23.27 -0.30 6.51
N THR A 193 23.76 -0.49 5.28
CA THR A 193 23.22 0.23 4.13
C THR A 193 21.77 -0.15 3.83
N ILE A 194 21.36 -1.41 3.99
CA ILE A 194 19.95 -1.84 3.85
C ILE A 194 19.07 -1.18 4.91
N LEU A 195 19.54 -1.11 6.16
CA LEU A 195 18.81 -0.44 7.25
C LEU A 195 18.63 1.06 6.96
N LEU A 196 19.70 1.75 6.55
CA LEU A 196 19.64 3.17 6.16
C LEU A 196 18.73 3.38 4.95
N PHE A 197 18.73 2.46 4.00
CA PHE A 197 17.79 2.47 2.87
C PHE A 197 16.34 2.30 3.32
N GLY A 198 16.08 1.41 4.28
CA GLY A 198 14.76 1.29 4.92
C GLY A 198 14.32 2.62 5.56
N GLY A 199 15.21 3.32 6.26
CA GLY A 199 14.93 4.64 6.82
C GLY A 199 14.61 5.71 5.76
N LEU A 200 15.38 5.74 4.66
CA LEU A 200 15.09 6.64 3.54
C LEU A 200 13.75 6.30 2.87
N LEU A 201 13.48 5.01 2.64
CA LEU A 201 12.24 4.54 2.03
C LEU A 201 11.04 4.84 2.93
N PHE A 202 11.15 4.63 4.25
CA PHE A 202 10.12 5.03 5.22
C PHE A 202 9.79 6.51 5.08
N THR A 203 10.82 7.35 5.08
CA THR A 203 10.65 8.80 4.96
C THR A 203 10.02 9.19 3.61
N PHE A 204 10.34 8.45 2.54
CA PHE A 204 9.71 8.63 1.23
C PHE A 204 8.20 8.36 1.29
N VAL A 205 7.76 7.25 1.91
CA VAL A 205 6.36 6.80 1.88
C VAL A 205 5.51 7.31 3.06
N ALA A 206 6.11 7.85 4.13
CA ALA A 206 5.39 8.22 5.34
C ALA A 206 4.97 9.71 5.40
N VAL A 207 5.17 10.51 4.34
CA VAL A 207 4.86 11.96 4.39
C VAL A 207 3.38 12.18 4.69
N ALA A 208 2.47 11.50 3.99
CA ALA A 208 1.04 11.66 4.23
C ALA A 208 0.64 11.23 5.65
N ALA A 209 1.16 10.08 6.12
CA ALA A 209 0.93 9.56 7.46
C ALA A 209 1.38 10.49 8.59
N ILE A 210 2.42 11.30 8.37
CA ILE A 210 2.98 12.20 9.39
C ILE A 210 2.41 13.61 9.25
N ALA A 211 2.30 14.13 8.02
CA ALA A 211 1.94 15.51 7.76
C ALA A 211 0.43 15.77 7.84
N PHE A 212 -0.43 14.76 7.68
CA PHE A 212 -1.89 14.89 7.82
C PHE A 212 -2.37 14.12 9.07
N PRO A 213 -2.27 14.72 10.27
CA PRO A 213 -2.64 14.04 11.51
C PRO A 213 -4.13 13.67 11.59
N LEU A 214 -4.99 14.41 10.89
CA LEU A 214 -6.44 14.17 10.82
C LEU A 214 -6.82 13.05 9.82
N GLY A 215 -5.85 12.48 9.10
CA GLY A 215 -6.06 11.48 8.06
C GLY A 215 -5.97 12.05 6.64
N PHE A 216 -5.84 11.14 5.67
CA PHE A 216 -5.58 11.50 4.28
C PHE A 216 -6.30 10.55 3.31
N GLY A 217 -7.12 11.13 2.43
CA GLY A 217 -7.95 10.39 1.48
C GLY A 217 -9.15 9.71 2.16
N PHE A 218 -10.26 9.62 1.43
CA PHE A 218 -11.54 9.11 1.93
C PHE A 218 -11.50 7.63 2.34
N ASP A 219 -10.89 6.77 1.51
CA ASP A 219 -10.83 5.31 1.75
C ASP A 219 -10.22 4.96 3.13
N SER A 220 -9.24 5.74 3.60
CA SER A 220 -8.59 5.49 4.89
C SER A 220 -9.57 5.58 6.06
N PHE A 221 -10.53 6.50 6.01
CA PHE A 221 -11.54 6.67 7.07
C PHE A 221 -12.54 5.52 7.09
N ILE A 222 -12.98 5.02 5.93
CA ILE A 222 -13.87 3.86 5.85
C ILE A 222 -13.20 2.62 6.47
N HIS A 223 -11.94 2.38 6.12
CA HIS A 223 -11.20 1.24 6.63
C HIS A 223 -11.00 1.33 8.15
N LYS A 224 -10.57 2.48 8.67
CA LYS A 224 -10.42 2.71 10.11
C LYS A 224 -11.73 2.56 10.88
N ALA A 225 -12.82 3.13 10.39
CA ALA A 225 -14.14 2.98 11.02
C ALA A 225 -14.57 1.50 11.05
N THR A 226 -14.31 0.75 9.97
CA THR A 226 -14.56 -0.70 9.93
C THR A 226 -13.68 -1.45 10.94
N GLU A 227 -12.40 -1.10 11.03
CA GLU A 227 -11.46 -1.73 11.95
C GLU A 227 -11.80 -1.44 13.42
N LEU A 228 -12.24 -0.22 13.74
CA LEU A 228 -12.77 0.15 15.06
C LEU A 228 -14.01 -0.67 15.40
N HIS A 229 -14.96 -0.78 14.46
CA HIS A 229 -16.15 -1.63 14.64
C HIS A 229 -15.75 -3.10 14.86
N LEU A 230 -14.81 -3.63 14.09
CA LEU A 230 -14.33 -5.00 14.28
C LEU A 230 -13.55 -5.19 15.59
N ALA A 231 -12.84 -4.17 16.08
CA ALA A 231 -12.16 -4.22 17.36
C ALA A 231 -13.15 -4.33 18.53
N GLU A 232 -14.32 -3.70 18.40
CA GLU A 232 -15.38 -3.74 19.42
C GLU A 232 -16.24 -4.99 19.32
N PHE A 233 -16.75 -5.31 18.13
CA PHE A 233 -17.76 -6.35 17.92
C PHE A 233 -17.20 -7.69 17.41
N GLY A 234 -15.94 -7.71 16.95
CA GLY A 234 -15.29 -8.90 16.41
C GLY A 234 -15.80 -9.36 15.03
N THR A 235 -16.86 -8.76 14.49
CA THR A 235 -17.45 -9.11 13.19
C THR A 235 -18.26 -7.93 12.63
N ILE A 236 -18.50 -7.96 11.32
CA ILE A 236 -19.46 -7.08 10.63
C ILE A 236 -20.29 -7.93 9.65
N THR A 237 -21.54 -7.53 9.39
CA THR A 237 -22.44 -8.24 8.46
C THR A 237 -23.00 -7.29 7.40
N PRO A 238 -23.07 -7.70 6.12
CA PRO A 238 -22.56 -8.96 5.58
C PRO A 238 -21.03 -9.02 5.61
N LYS A 239 -20.45 -10.24 5.66
CA LYS A 239 -19.00 -10.43 5.68
C LYS A 239 -18.44 -10.34 4.25
N PRO A 240 -17.77 -9.25 3.84
CA PRO A 240 -17.21 -9.16 2.49
C PRO A 240 -16.06 -10.16 2.32
N PHE A 241 -15.86 -10.65 1.10
CA PHE A 241 -14.78 -11.61 0.77
C PHE A 241 -13.38 -10.99 0.64
N TYR A 242 -13.25 -9.69 0.92
CA TYR A 242 -12.07 -8.88 0.66
C TYR A 242 -11.74 -7.99 1.87
N TYR A 243 -10.53 -7.41 1.89
CA TYR A 243 -9.99 -6.48 2.90
C TYR A 243 -9.70 -7.07 4.28
N ILE A 244 -10.37 -8.17 4.67
CA ILE A 244 -10.16 -8.82 5.97
C ILE A 244 -8.70 -9.17 6.25
N GLY A 245 -7.89 -9.42 5.21
CA GLY A 245 -6.45 -9.65 5.39
C GLY A 245 -5.72 -8.45 6.00
N GLN A 246 -6.05 -7.21 5.60
CA GLN A 246 -5.50 -6.01 6.23
C GLN A 246 -6.01 -5.88 7.66
N TYR A 247 -7.33 -5.95 7.85
CA TYR A 247 -7.97 -5.75 9.14
C TYR A 247 -7.45 -6.73 10.19
N ALA A 248 -7.20 -7.99 9.79
CA ALA A 248 -6.60 -8.99 10.67
C ALA A 248 -5.21 -8.59 11.20
N LEU A 249 -4.39 -7.89 10.41
CA LEU A 249 -3.09 -7.40 10.86
C LEU A 249 -3.21 -6.17 11.76
N VAL A 250 -4.12 -5.25 11.47
CA VAL A 250 -4.40 -4.09 12.31
C VAL A 250 -4.93 -4.54 13.67
N LEU A 251 -5.93 -5.42 13.69
CA LEU A 251 -6.52 -5.97 14.91
C LEU A 251 -5.53 -6.85 15.68
N PHE A 252 -4.62 -7.55 14.99
CA PHE A 252 -3.51 -8.25 15.64
C PHE A 252 -2.62 -7.26 16.39
N ALA A 253 -2.19 -6.16 15.77
CA ALA A 253 -1.39 -5.13 16.42
C ALA A 253 -2.15 -4.48 17.59
N HIS A 254 -3.44 -4.20 17.40
CA HIS A 254 -4.30 -3.57 18.39
C HIS A 254 -4.53 -4.47 19.61
N HIS A 255 -5.09 -5.65 19.44
CA HIS A 255 -5.42 -6.53 20.56
C HIS A 255 -4.17 -7.12 21.21
N ALA A 256 -3.18 -7.59 20.44
CA ALA A 256 -1.99 -8.21 21.04
C ALA A 256 -1.08 -7.18 21.73
N PHE A 257 -0.89 -6.02 21.12
CA PHE A 257 0.17 -5.09 21.53
C PHE A 257 -0.35 -3.71 21.92
N LEU A 258 -1.67 -3.55 22.11
CA LEU A 258 -2.30 -2.33 22.62
C LEU A 258 -1.93 -1.08 21.81
N ILE A 259 -1.71 -1.27 20.51
CA ILE A 259 -1.47 -0.16 19.58
C ILE A 259 -2.85 0.38 19.17
N PRO A 260 -3.10 1.71 19.26
CA PRO A 260 -4.36 2.27 18.79
C PRO A 260 -4.63 1.89 17.33
N VAL A 261 -5.87 1.58 16.99
CA VAL A 261 -6.27 1.17 15.62
C VAL A 261 -5.78 2.20 14.60
N ASP A 262 -5.97 3.49 14.88
CA ASP A 262 -5.55 4.57 13.99
C ASP A 262 -4.04 4.55 13.70
N ILE A 263 -3.21 4.32 14.71
CA ILE A 263 -1.76 4.26 14.56
C ILE A 263 -1.34 2.97 13.83
N ALA A 264 -1.97 1.85 14.20
CA ALA A 264 -1.70 0.55 13.60
C ALA A 264 -2.02 0.58 12.10
N ASP A 265 -3.19 1.08 11.70
CA ASP A 265 -3.58 1.25 10.30
C ASP A 265 -2.68 2.26 9.58
N THR A 266 -2.60 3.51 10.06
CA THR A 266 -1.92 4.62 9.37
C THR A 266 -0.48 4.26 8.98
N PHE A 267 0.23 3.55 9.85
CA PHE A 267 1.63 3.18 9.63
C PHE A 267 1.84 1.76 9.09
N LEU A 268 0.81 0.92 8.96
CA LEU A 268 0.97 -0.48 8.54
C LEU A 268 1.73 -0.61 7.22
N VAL A 269 1.21 -0.03 6.14
CA VAL A 269 1.81 -0.16 4.80
C VAL A 269 3.13 0.62 4.68
N PRO A 270 3.23 1.89 5.12
CA PRO A 270 4.50 2.63 5.10
C PRO A 270 5.63 1.88 5.84
N LEU A 271 5.36 1.37 7.04
CA LEU A 271 6.34 0.67 7.87
C LEU A 271 6.74 -0.68 7.26
N LEU A 272 5.77 -1.50 6.86
CA LEU A 272 6.07 -2.81 6.26
C LEU A 272 6.81 -2.68 4.93
N THR A 273 6.49 -1.65 4.13
CA THR A 273 7.21 -1.34 2.89
C THR A 273 8.67 -1.02 3.18
N ALA A 274 8.93 -0.09 4.11
CA ALA A 274 10.29 0.27 4.51
C ALA A 274 11.09 -0.89 5.10
N LEU A 275 10.42 -1.78 5.84
CA LEU A 275 11.06 -2.86 6.58
C LEU A 275 11.37 -4.09 5.70
N LEU A 276 10.42 -4.49 4.85
CA LEU A 276 10.51 -5.75 4.10
C LEU A 276 11.07 -5.56 2.69
N LEU A 277 10.67 -4.50 2.00
CA LEU A 277 10.95 -4.35 0.57
C LEU A 277 12.45 -4.22 0.22
N PRO A 278 13.27 -3.43 0.94
CA PRO A 278 14.70 -3.34 0.63
C PRO A 278 15.40 -4.69 0.76
N SER A 279 15.03 -5.47 1.78
CA SER A 279 15.60 -6.81 2.01
C SER A 279 15.15 -7.82 0.96
N ALA A 280 13.87 -7.78 0.56
CA ALA A 280 13.33 -8.63 -0.50
C ALA A 280 13.93 -8.31 -1.88
N TRP A 281 14.12 -7.03 -2.18
CA TRP A 281 14.77 -6.59 -3.41
C TRP A 281 16.23 -7.02 -3.45
N TYR A 282 16.97 -6.78 -2.36
CA TYR A 282 18.35 -7.24 -2.27
C TYR A 282 18.45 -8.77 -2.34
N PHE A 283 17.50 -9.50 -1.77
CA PHE A 283 17.41 -10.95 -1.91
C PHE A 283 17.31 -11.38 -3.37
N ALA A 284 16.32 -10.88 -4.11
CA ALA A 284 16.17 -11.16 -5.55
C ALA A 284 17.42 -10.75 -6.34
N ALA A 285 17.94 -9.55 -6.09
CA ALA A 285 19.12 -9.03 -6.77
C ALA A 285 20.38 -9.84 -6.48
N ALA A 286 20.57 -10.34 -5.26
CA ALA A 286 21.73 -11.16 -4.92
C ALA A 286 21.76 -12.51 -5.66
N HIS A 287 20.60 -13.00 -6.10
CA HIS A 287 20.47 -14.20 -6.92
C HIS A 287 20.63 -13.92 -8.41
N ILE A 288 20.09 -12.79 -8.88
CA ILE A 288 20.18 -12.37 -10.29
C ILE A 288 21.57 -11.85 -10.64
N ALA A 289 22.13 -10.96 -9.80
CA ALA A 289 23.44 -10.36 -10.05
C ALA A 289 24.57 -11.27 -9.57
N ARG A 290 25.54 -11.50 -10.46
CA ARG A 290 26.78 -12.26 -10.17
C ARG A 290 27.64 -11.61 -9.07
N LYS A 291 27.53 -10.29 -8.86
CA LYS A 291 28.33 -9.52 -7.88
C LYS A 291 27.43 -8.88 -6.82
N LYS A 292 27.69 -9.18 -5.55
CA LYS A 292 26.92 -8.64 -4.41
C LYS A 292 26.94 -7.12 -4.30
N SER A 293 28.02 -6.45 -4.72
CA SER A 293 28.05 -4.98 -4.75
C SER A 293 27.14 -4.40 -5.82
N VAL A 294 26.94 -5.11 -6.93
CA VAL A 294 26.01 -4.69 -7.99
C VAL A 294 24.57 -4.90 -7.52
N ALA A 295 24.29 -6.04 -6.86
CA ALA A 295 23.01 -6.28 -6.21
C ALA A 295 22.62 -5.23 -5.15
N MET A 296 23.60 -4.59 -4.49
CA MET A 296 23.31 -3.44 -3.63
C MET A 296 22.90 -2.21 -4.45
N MET A 297 23.62 -1.90 -5.53
CA MET A 297 23.30 -0.74 -6.38
C MET A 297 21.91 -0.84 -7.01
N THR A 298 21.41 -2.04 -7.31
CA THR A 298 20.05 -2.18 -7.86
C THR A 298 18.96 -1.67 -6.92
N LEU A 299 19.21 -1.51 -5.61
CA LEU A 299 18.25 -0.89 -4.69
C LEU A 299 17.83 0.53 -5.12
N MET A 300 18.71 1.26 -5.83
CA MET A 300 18.36 2.56 -6.44
C MET A 300 17.17 2.44 -7.39
N GLY A 301 16.98 1.27 -8.00
CA GLY A 301 15.86 0.97 -8.90
C GLY A 301 14.50 0.81 -8.22
N LEU A 302 14.45 0.69 -6.89
CA LEU A 302 13.17 0.63 -6.17
C LEU A 302 12.33 1.89 -6.38
N PHE A 303 12.98 3.06 -6.51
CA PHE A 303 12.31 4.34 -6.73
C PHE A 303 11.78 4.51 -8.17
N LEU A 304 12.05 3.56 -9.07
CA LEU A 304 11.41 3.48 -10.39
C LEU A 304 10.07 2.75 -10.36
N LEU A 305 9.75 2.05 -9.26
CA LEU A 305 8.46 1.42 -9.06
C LEU A 305 7.40 2.48 -8.66
N PRO A 306 6.10 2.20 -8.85
CA PRO A 306 5.02 3.11 -8.48
C PRO A 306 4.79 3.12 -6.95
N LEU A 307 5.70 3.78 -6.22
CA LEU A 307 5.70 3.81 -4.75
C LEU A 307 4.54 4.61 -4.14
N SER A 308 3.80 5.40 -4.95
CA SER A 308 2.56 6.07 -4.51
C SER A 308 1.48 5.10 -4.02
N SER A 309 1.54 3.82 -4.40
CA SER A 309 0.63 2.79 -3.83
C SER A 309 0.90 2.50 -2.35
N PHE A 310 1.99 3.01 -1.77
CA PHE A 310 2.42 2.70 -0.41
C PHE A 310 2.43 3.90 0.54
N ILE A 311 1.97 5.07 0.09
CA ILE A 311 1.98 6.30 0.91
C ILE A 311 0.87 6.35 1.97
N VAL A 312 -0.15 5.51 1.80
CA VAL A 312 -1.32 5.39 2.67
C VAL A 312 -1.65 3.91 2.81
N THR A 313 -2.09 3.50 4.00
CA THR A 313 -2.60 2.14 4.20
C THR A 313 -3.96 1.99 3.53
N THR A 314 -3.98 1.11 2.54
CA THR A 314 -5.19 0.65 1.87
C THR A 314 -5.03 -0.85 1.59
N PRO A 315 -6.12 -1.61 1.49
CA PRO A 315 -6.03 -3.04 1.17
C PRO A 315 -5.31 -3.27 -0.17
N GLN A 316 -5.54 -2.41 -1.17
CA GLN A 316 -4.80 -2.47 -2.43
C GLN A 316 -3.30 -2.24 -2.25
N GLY A 317 -2.89 -1.24 -1.45
CA GLY A 317 -1.49 -0.95 -1.16
C GLY A 317 -0.78 -2.11 -0.47
N LEU A 318 -1.42 -2.70 0.55
CA LEU A 318 -0.90 -3.88 1.25
C LEU A 318 -0.80 -5.10 0.32
N ALA A 319 -1.82 -5.33 -0.51
CA ALA A 319 -1.82 -6.43 -1.47
C ALA A 319 -0.77 -6.26 -2.58
N ASN A 320 -0.52 -5.02 -3.03
CA ASN A 320 0.56 -4.70 -3.96
C ASN A 320 1.93 -5.02 -3.34
N LEU A 321 2.14 -4.66 -2.07
CA LEU A 321 3.36 -5.00 -1.34
C LEU A 321 3.53 -6.52 -1.27
N TRP A 322 2.49 -7.25 -0.84
CA TRP A 322 2.54 -8.71 -0.77
C TRP A 322 2.81 -9.36 -2.13
N THR A 323 2.18 -8.88 -3.19
CA THR A 323 2.41 -9.33 -4.57
C THR A 323 3.87 -9.17 -4.97
N LEU A 324 4.45 -7.98 -4.74
CA LEU A 324 5.86 -7.73 -5.03
C LEU A 324 6.78 -8.63 -4.20
N LEU A 325 6.48 -8.84 -2.90
CA LEU A 325 7.24 -9.74 -2.05
C LEU A 325 7.19 -11.20 -2.55
N VAL A 326 6.03 -11.69 -3.01
CA VAL A 326 5.93 -13.04 -3.64
C VAL A 326 6.81 -13.13 -4.88
N ILE A 327 6.74 -12.13 -5.77
CA ILE A 327 7.52 -12.10 -7.03
C ILE A 327 9.02 -12.06 -6.75
N LEU A 328 9.47 -11.26 -5.78
CA LEU A 328 10.88 -11.18 -5.40
C LEU A 328 11.35 -12.46 -4.68
N ALA A 329 10.50 -13.03 -3.81
CA ALA A 329 10.77 -14.29 -3.13
C ALA A 329 10.85 -15.49 -4.10
N SER A 330 10.16 -15.44 -5.24
CA SER A 330 10.16 -16.51 -6.22
C SER A 330 11.39 -16.52 -7.13
N VAL A 331 12.22 -15.47 -7.15
CA VAL A 331 13.38 -15.34 -8.05
C VAL A 331 14.34 -16.53 -8.00
N PRO A 332 14.75 -17.06 -6.83
CA PRO A 332 15.58 -18.26 -6.80
C PRO A 332 14.89 -19.44 -7.49
N TYR A 333 13.58 -19.62 -7.28
CA TYR A 333 12.77 -20.64 -7.96
C TYR A 333 12.74 -20.46 -9.48
N LEU A 334 12.63 -19.21 -9.95
CA LEU A 334 12.73 -18.86 -11.37
C LEU A 334 14.13 -19.18 -11.94
N LEU A 335 15.17 -19.11 -11.11
CA LEU A 335 16.55 -19.52 -11.43
C LEU A 335 16.83 -21.00 -11.12
N GLU A 336 15.78 -21.82 -11.00
CA GLU A 336 15.85 -23.27 -10.76
C GLU A 336 16.44 -23.68 -9.41
N GLN A 337 16.50 -22.76 -8.46
CA GLN A 337 16.85 -23.02 -7.06
C GLN A 337 15.58 -23.34 -6.26
N GLU A 338 15.54 -24.43 -5.50
CA GLU A 338 14.28 -24.92 -4.91
C GLU A 338 13.80 -24.19 -3.62
N HIS A 339 14.41 -23.06 -3.26
CA HIS A 339 14.15 -22.35 -2.01
C HIS A 339 13.88 -20.85 -2.25
N PRO A 340 12.81 -20.26 -1.67
CA PRO A 340 11.78 -20.89 -0.85
C PRO A 340 10.91 -21.87 -1.65
N ARG A 341 10.37 -22.87 -0.97
CA ARG A 341 9.47 -23.86 -1.60
C ARG A 341 8.18 -23.18 -2.04
N LEU A 342 7.59 -23.66 -3.14
CA LEU A 342 6.34 -23.11 -3.68
C LEU A 342 5.20 -23.05 -2.65
N GLY A 343 5.13 -23.98 -1.69
CA GLY A 343 4.11 -23.93 -0.62
C GLY A 343 4.21 -22.69 0.28
N VAL A 344 5.42 -22.15 0.47
CA VAL A 344 5.62 -20.89 1.22
C VAL A 344 5.12 -19.70 0.41
N LEU A 345 5.38 -19.70 -0.91
CA LEU A 345 4.84 -18.68 -1.80
C LEU A 345 3.31 -18.76 -1.89
N ALA A 346 2.75 -19.97 -1.91
CA ALA A 346 1.31 -20.22 -1.95
C ALA A 346 0.60 -19.65 -0.71
N LEU A 347 1.19 -19.83 0.48
CA LEU A 347 0.67 -19.20 1.70
C LEU A 347 0.47 -17.70 1.52
N ALA A 348 1.52 -17.01 1.07
CA ALA A 348 1.47 -15.56 0.90
C ALA A 348 0.56 -15.11 -0.24
N ALA A 349 0.44 -15.87 -1.33
CA ALA A 349 -0.50 -15.56 -2.40
C ALA A 349 -1.97 -15.69 -1.96
N ILE A 350 -2.28 -16.67 -1.11
CA ILE A 350 -3.61 -16.78 -0.48
C ILE A 350 -3.82 -15.59 0.45
N SER A 351 -2.81 -15.18 1.22
CA SER A 351 -2.89 -13.95 2.02
C SER A 351 -3.19 -12.73 1.15
N THR A 352 -2.51 -12.56 0.00
CA THR A 352 -2.80 -11.47 -0.95
C THR A 352 -4.26 -11.46 -1.41
N LEU A 353 -4.84 -12.65 -1.68
CA LEU A 353 -6.24 -12.78 -2.09
C LEU A 353 -7.22 -12.31 -1.01
N LEU A 354 -6.94 -12.61 0.26
CA LEU A 354 -7.76 -12.16 1.39
C LEU A 354 -7.58 -10.68 1.71
N ILE A 355 -6.44 -10.08 1.33
CA ILE A 355 -6.24 -8.64 1.41
C ILE A 355 -7.04 -7.95 0.30
N HIS A 356 -6.76 -8.26 -0.98
CA HIS A 356 -7.42 -7.59 -2.10
C HIS A 356 -7.45 -8.47 -3.38
N PRO A 357 -8.65 -8.76 -3.95
CA PRO A 357 -8.78 -9.63 -5.13
C PRO A 357 -8.04 -9.17 -6.39
N ILE A 358 -8.04 -7.87 -6.70
CA ILE A 358 -7.35 -7.32 -7.90
C ILE A 358 -5.86 -7.71 -7.96
N ALA A 359 -5.16 -7.74 -6.83
CA ALA A 359 -3.76 -8.19 -6.76
C ALA A 359 -3.64 -9.69 -6.46
N GLY A 360 -4.55 -10.21 -5.64
CA GLY A 360 -4.61 -11.62 -5.21
C GLY A 360 -4.84 -12.63 -6.32
N ILE A 361 -5.81 -12.36 -7.21
CA ILE A 361 -6.14 -13.26 -8.32
C ILE A 361 -4.93 -13.41 -9.27
N PRO A 362 -4.28 -12.33 -9.75
CA PRO A 362 -3.07 -12.44 -10.57
C PRO A 362 -1.95 -13.22 -9.89
N ILE A 363 -1.69 -13.00 -8.59
CA ILE A 363 -0.59 -13.72 -7.92
C ILE A 363 -0.89 -15.20 -7.70
N MET A 364 -2.17 -15.57 -7.48
CA MET A 364 -2.59 -16.96 -7.43
C MET A 364 -2.41 -17.65 -8.80
N LEU A 365 -2.82 -16.99 -9.88
CA LEU A 365 -2.63 -17.49 -11.25
C LEU A 365 -1.15 -17.62 -11.61
N TYR A 366 -0.32 -16.65 -11.21
CA TYR A 366 1.12 -16.72 -11.33
C TYR A 366 1.70 -17.97 -10.67
N LEU A 367 1.30 -18.28 -9.43
CA LEU A 367 1.76 -19.49 -8.75
C LEU A 367 1.26 -20.77 -9.41
N ILE A 368 -0.01 -20.83 -9.81
CA ILE A 368 -0.55 -21.99 -10.54
C ILE A 368 0.24 -22.22 -11.83
N LEU A 369 0.61 -21.15 -12.55
CA LEU A 369 1.46 -21.24 -13.73
C LEU A 369 2.89 -21.72 -13.40
N LEU A 370 3.46 -21.34 -12.26
CA LEU A 370 4.75 -21.89 -11.79
C LEU A 370 4.65 -23.36 -11.38
N PHE A 371 3.53 -23.81 -10.80
CA PHE A 371 3.27 -25.23 -10.53
C PHE A 371 3.10 -26.03 -11.82
N SER A 372 2.52 -25.43 -12.86
CA SER A 372 2.33 -26.05 -14.18
C SER A 372 3.58 -26.08 -15.06
N ASP A 373 4.76 -25.79 -14.52
CA ASP A 373 6.02 -25.77 -15.26
C ASP A 373 6.25 -27.11 -16.01
N PRO A 374 6.45 -27.10 -17.34
CA PRO A 374 6.75 -28.28 -18.14
C PRO A 374 7.90 -29.13 -17.63
N SER A 375 8.90 -28.52 -16.97
CA SER A 375 10.02 -29.27 -16.39
C SER A 375 9.61 -30.23 -15.26
N ARG A 376 8.42 -30.02 -14.68
CA ARG A 376 7.83 -30.82 -13.59
C ARG A 376 6.59 -31.60 -14.01
N ALA A 377 6.14 -31.42 -15.24
CA ALA A 377 4.92 -32.01 -15.75
C ALA A 377 5.09 -33.54 -15.92
N ASN A 378 4.01 -34.30 -15.70
CA ASN A 378 4.05 -35.76 -15.85
C ASN A 378 4.47 -36.12 -17.29
N PRO A 379 5.61 -36.81 -17.49
CA PRO A 379 6.12 -37.12 -18.82
C PRO A 379 5.20 -38.07 -19.60
N ARG A 380 4.27 -38.75 -18.93
CA ARG A 380 3.27 -39.64 -19.57
C ARG A 380 2.10 -38.89 -20.20
N THR A 381 1.88 -37.62 -19.87
CA THR A 381 0.73 -36.82 -20.35
C THR A 381 1.12 -35.45 -20.90
N PRO A 382 2.12 -35.35 -21.80
CA PRO A 382 2.69 -34.06 -22.22
C PRO A 382 1.69 -33.15 -22.95
N VAL A 383 0.79 -33.75 -23.75
CA VAL A 383 -0.24 -33.01 -24.48
C VAL A 383 -1.24 -32.37 -23.52
N LEU A 384 -1.75 -33.15 -22.55
CA LEU A 384 -2.68 -32.66 -21.54
C LEU A 384 -2.06 -31.53 -20.72
N ASN A 385 -0.81 -31.67 -20.29
CA ASN A 385 -0.11 -30.63 -19.51
C ASN A 385 0.06 -29.33 -20.31
N LYS A 386 0.35 -29.44 -21.62
CA LYS A 386 0.41 -28.28 -22.52
C LYS A 386 -0.96 -27.62 -22.68
N VAL A 387 -2.02 -28.40 -22.89
CA VAL A 387 -3.40 -27.88 -23.02
C VAL A 387 -3.82 -27.17 -21.73
N VAL A 388 -3.65 -27.81 -20.56
CA VAL A 388 -3.94 -27.20 -19.26
C VAL A 388 -3.20 -25.89 -19.09
N ARG A 389 -1.90 -25.84 -19.42
CA ARG A 389 -1.12 -24.61 -19.30
C ARG A 389 -1.62 -23.51 -20.23
N VAL A 390 -2.00 -23.84 -21.47
CA VAL A 390 -2.58 -22.85 -22.41
C VAL A 390 -3.92 -22.35 -21.90
N LEU A 391 -4.79 -23.23 -21.40
CA LEU A 391 -6.07 -22.84 -20.81
C LEU A 391 -5.87 -21.92 -19.59
N LEU A 392 -4.89 -22.20 -18.74
CA LEU A 392 -4.53 -21.32 -17.62
C LEU A 392 -4.06 -19.93 -18.07
N ILE A 393 -3.29 -19.86 -19.16
CA ILE A 393 -2.86 -18.57 -19.74
C ILE A 393 -4.06 -17.79 -20.28
N VAL A 394 -4.93 -18.44 -21.06
CA VAL A 394 -6.15 -17.81 -21.60
C VAL A 394 -7.05 -17.34 -20.46
N PHE A 395 -7.24 -18.17 -19.44
CA PHE A 395 -8.01 -17.83 -18.25
C PHE A 395 -7.42 -16.62 -17.51
N ALA A 396 -6.09 -16.55 -17.39
CA ALA A 396 -5.43 -15.41 -16.77
C ALA A 396 -5.68 -14.08 -17.49
N CYS A 397 -5.93 -14.09 -18.81
CA CYS A 397 -6.21 -12.89 -19.58
C CYS A 397 -7.62 -12.31 -19.35
N VAL A 398 -8.55 -13.09 -18.80
CA VAL A 398 -9.97 -12.68 -18.66
C VAL A 398 -10.50 -12.76 -17.22
N MET A 399 -9.71 -13.30 -16.28
CA MET A 399 -10.20 -13.59 -14.93
C MET A 399 -10.60 -12.34 -14.14
N LEU A 400 -9.94 -11.19 -14.31
CA LEU A 400 -10.31 -9.98 -13.58
C LEU A 400 -11.66 -9.42 -14.07
N PRO A 401 -11.89 -9.15 -15.37
CA PRO A 401 -13.21 -8.80 -15.87
C PRO A 401 -14.30 -9.78 -15.43
N LEU A 402 -14.01 -11.09 -15.50
CA LEU A 402 -14.94 -12.13 -15.08
C LEU A 402 -15.26 -12.02 -13.59
N SER A 403 -14.27 -11.72 -12.74
CA SER A 403 -14.50 -11.55 -11.30
C SER A 403 -15.42 -10.36 -10.99
N PHE A 404 -15.31 -9.25 -11.74
CA PHE A 404 -16.22 -8.11 -11.61
C PHE A 404 -17.63 -8.46 -12.07
N LEU A 405 -17.78 -9.16 -13.20
CA LEU A 405 -19.07 -9.64 -13.69
C LEU A 405 -19.75 -10.56 -12.67
N ILE A 406 -19.00 -11.53 -12.11
CA ILE A 406 -19.52 -12.43 -11.08
C ILE A 406 -19.92 -11.64 -9.82
N ASN A 407 -19.10 -10.69 -9.38
CA ASN A 407 -19.41 -9.88 -8.20
C ASN A 407 -20.67 -9.01 -8.42
N ALA A 408 -20.83 -8.41 -9.59
CA ALA A 408 -22.02 -7.64 -9.95
C ALA A 408 -23.28 -8.52 -9.93
N LEU A 409 -23.20 -9.74 -10.49
CA LEU A 409 -24.30 -10.70 -10.47
C LEU A 409 -24.68 -11.14 -9.04
N ILE A 410 -23.68 -11.40 -8.18
CA ILE A 410 -23.93 -11.80 -6.78
C ILE A 410 -24.51 -10.65 -5.96
N SER A 411 -24.02 -9.43 -6.20
CA SER A 411 -24.39 -8.24 -5.41
C SER A 411 -25.65 -7.54 -5.94
N GLY A 412 -26.24 -8.02 -7.03
CA GLY A 412 -27.37 -7.36 -7.70
C GLY A 412 -27.03 -5.98 -8.29
N GLN A 413 -25.75 -5.65 -8.46
CA GLN A 413 -25.32 -4.36 -8.99
C GLN A 413 -25.35 -4.36 -10.53
N ALA A 414 -25.80 -3.25 -11.12
CA ALA A 414 -25.73 -3.06 -12.56
C ALA A 414 -24.27 -2.83 -13.00
N LEU A 415 -23.78 -3.66 -13.92
CA LEU A 415 -22.51 -3.47 -14.60
C LEU A 415 -22.78 -3.43 -16.10
N GLY A 416 -22.51 -2.29 -16.74
CA GLY A 416 -22.64 -2.13 -18.18
C GLY A 416 -21.53 -2.91 -18.90
N VAL A 417 -21.88 -3.52 -20.04
CA VAL A 417 -20.92 -4.24 -20.88
C VAL A 417 -21.10 -3.81 -22.33
N ASP A 418 -20.12 -3.09 -22.87
CA ASP A 418 -20.07 -2.76 -24.30
C ASP A 418 -19.32 -3.85 -25.08
N TRP A 419 -20.07 -4.83 -25.58
CA TRP A 419 -19.53 -5.91 -26.40
C TRP A 419 -18.92 -5.42 -27.72
N SER A 420 -19.33 -4.25 -28.23
CA SER A 420 -18.79 -3.68 -29.47
C SER A 420 -17.35 -3.18 -29.30
N ALA A 421 -16.97 -2.79 -28.07
CA ALA A 421 -15.63 -2.36 -27.71
C ALA A 421 -14.59 -3.50 -27.63
N LEU A 422 -15.01 -4.77 -27.72
CA LEU A 422 -14.11 -5.93 -27.79
C LEU A 422 -13.48 -6.09 -29.19
N ASN A 423 -12.73 -5.09 -29.63
CA ASN A 423 -12.01 -5.15 -30.91
C ASN A 423 -10.62 -4.49 -30.81
N PRO A 424 -9.65 -4.93 -31.64
CA PRO A 424 -8.28 -4.41 -31.57
C PRO A 424 -8.14 -2.91 -31.85
N ILE A 425 -9.05 -2.30 -32.62
CA ILE A 425 -8.97 -0.87 -32.97
C ILE A 425 -9.29 -0.02 -31.74
N THR A 426 -10.37 -0.35 -31.03
CA THR A 426 -10.71 0.31 -29.75
C THR A 426 -9.61 0.11 -28.72
N TRP A 427 -9.02 -1.08 -28.64
CA TRP A 427 -7.91 -1.35 -27.72
C TRP A 427 -6.65 -0.54 -28.06
N LEU A 428 -6.32 -0.38 -29.34
CA LEU A 428 -5.21 0.48 -29.77
C LEU A 428 -5.47 1.94 -29.40
N GLY A 429 -6.71 2.42 -29.52
CA GLY A 429 -7.10 3.77 -29.08
C GLY A 429 -7.02 3.95 -27.56
N ALA A 430 -7.29 2.90 -26.79
CA ALA A 430 -7.22 2.90 -25.32
C ALA A 430 -5.79 2.80 -24.77
N LEU A 431 -4.83 2.35 -25.59
CA LEU A 431 -3.41 2.42 -25.28
C LEU A 431 -2.94 3.88 -25.37
N ASN A 432 -3.24 4.68 -24.34
CA ASN A 432 -2.78 6.04 -24.17
C ASN A 432 -1.27 6.09 -23.84
N VAL A 433 -0.43 5.55 -24.73
CA VAL A 433 1.04 5.55 -24.60
C VAL A 433 1.57 6.86 -25.17
N THR A 434 1.42 7.93 -24.41
CA THR A 434 2.04 9.22 -24.72
C THR A 434 3.39 9.32 -24.02
N VAL A 435 4.44 9.57 -24.79
CA VAL A 435 5.76 9.94 -24.24
C VAL A 435 5.75 11.44 -24.05
N PHE A 436 6.00 11.89 -22.82
CA PHE A 436 5.86 13.29 -22.47
C PHE A 436 7.18 14.05 -22.66
N PHE A 437 7.14 15.14 -23.41
CA PHE A 437 8.26 16.07 -23.63
C PHE A 437 7.85 17.55 -23.49
N GLU A 438 6.68 17.82 -22.90
CA GLU A 438 6.21 19.20 -22.70
C GLU A 438 7.11 19.94 -21.70
N ASN A 439 7.35 21.21 -22.00
CA ASN A 439 8.24 22.09 -21.25
C ASN A 439 7.45 23.35 -20.89
N LYS A 440 7.40 23.70 -19.60
CA LYS A 440 6.74 24.90 -19.09
C LYS A 440 7.73 25.99 -18.66
N PHE A 441 8.99 25.84 -19.03
CA PHE A 441 10.13 26.69 -18.72
C PHE A 441 10.38 26.82 -17.22
N GLU A 442 10.10 25.75 -16.48
CA GLU A 442 10.40 25.61 -15.05
C GLU A 442 11.38 24.43 -14.87
N PRO A 443 12.70 24.61 -15.07
CA PRO A 443 13.62 23.49 -15.35
C PRO A 443 13.63 22.36 -14.32
N LEU A 444 13.38 22.67 -13.04
CA LEU A 444 13.26 21.66 -12.00
C LEU A 444 11.97 20.85 -12.13
N LEU A 445 10.83 21.52 -12.35
CA LEU A 445 9.55 20.86 -12.55
C LEU A 445 9.48 20.17 -13.92
N ASP A 446 10.06 20.75 -14.97
CA ASP A 446 10.21 20.11 -16.28
C ASP A 446 10.93 18.75 -16.14
N LEU A 447 12.01 18.68 -15.34
CA LEU A 447 12.72 17.42 -15.05
C LEU A 447 11.86 16.43 -14.27
N VAL A 448 11.12 16.92 -13.26
CA VAL A 448 10.23 16.12 -12.42
C VAL A 448 9.16 15.45 -13.28
N TYR A 449 8.49 16.21 -14.14
CA TYR A 449 7.42 15.71 -15.01
C TYR A 449 7.94 14.89 -16.19
N LEU A 450 9.12 15.22 -16.73
CA LEU A 450 9.80 14.38 -17.72
C LEU A 450 10.06 12.99 -17.16
N TYR A 451 10.49 12.88 -15.90
CA TYR A 451 10.62 11.57 -15.25
C TYR A 451 9.24 10.96 -14.95
N GLY A 452 8.39 11.66 -14.21
CA GLY A 452 7.18 11.09 -13.62
C GLY A 452 6.20 10.54 -14.66
N LEU A 453 5.98 11.27 -15.76
CA LEU A 453 5.08 10.86 -16.83
C LEU A 453 5.66 9.76 -17.74
N ASN A 454 6.97 9.53 -17.69
CA ASN A 454 7.65 8.49 -18.47
C ASN A 454 8.14 7.31 -17.62
N ALA A 455 7.95 7.32 -16.29
CA ALA A 455 8.49 6.30 -15.38
C ALA A 455 8.06 4.87 -15.75
N THR A 456 6.78 4.69 -16.09
CA THR A 456 6.25 3.41 -16.58
C THR A 456 6.99 2.96 -17.83
N VAL A 457 7.12 3.83 -18.84
CA VAL A 457 7.83 3.51 -20.10
C VAL A 457 9.29 3.14 -19.82
N ILE A 458 9.98 3.88 -18.94
CA ILE A 458 11.36 3.59 -18.55
C ILE A 458 11.48 2.16 -17.98
N VAL A 459 10.58 1.76 -17.07
CA VAL A 459 10.59 0.40 -16.49
C VAL A 459 10.36 -0.66 -17.56
N PHE A 460 9.38 -0.46 -18.45
CA PHE A 460 9.11 -1.38 -19.56
C PHE A 460 10.30 -1.49 -20.51
N LEU A 461 10.98 -0.39 -20.83
CA LEU A 461 12.16 -0.39 -21.70
C LEU A 461 13.34 -1.13 -21.05
N ILE A 462 13.65 -0.87 -19.78
CA ILE A 462 14.74 -1.56 -19.08
C ILE A 462 14.43 -3.06 -18.97
N ALA A 463 13.21 -3.42 -18.57
CA ALA A 463 12.79 -4.82 -18.45
C ALA A 463 12.78 -5.53 -19.81
N GLY A 464 12.28 -4.88 -20.86
CA GLY A 464 12.26 -5.40 -22.23
C GLY A 464 13.65 -5.60 -22.82
N ALA A 465 14.55 -4.63 -22.63
CA ALA A 465 15.95 -4.73 -23.03
C ALA A 465 16.68 -5.86 -22.28
N ALA A 466 16.41 -6.02 -20.98
CA ALA A 466 16.94 -7.12 -20.19
C ALA A 466 16.43 -8.48 -20.69
N TRP A 467 15.13 -8.62 -20.92
CA TRP A 467 14.57 -9.85 -21.49
C TRP A 467 15.18 -10.15 -22.86
N TRP A 468 15.23 -9.17 -23.77
CA TRP A 468 15.80 -9.37 -25.10
C TRP A 468 17.25 -9.87 -25.06
N SER A 469 18.07 -9.26 -24.20
CA SER A 469 19.49 -9.57 -24.07
C SER A 469 19.74 -10.93 -23.42
N TYR A 470 18.92 -11.32 -22.44
CA TYR A 470 19.19 -12.50 -21.59
C TYR A 470 18.21 -13.67 -21.77
N ARG A 471 17.16 -13.57 -22.60
CA ARG A 471 16.13 -14.62 -22.76
C ARG A 471 16.66 -16.01 -23.14
N LYS A 472 17.87 -16.09 -23.72
CA LYS A 472 18.53 -17.36 -24.07
C LYS A 472 19.31 -17.96 -22.90
N GLU A 473 19.73 -17.13 -21.94
CA GLU A 473 20.50 -17.54 -20.75
C GLU A 473 19.59 -17.79 -19.54
N LEU A 474 18.42 -17.15 -19.49
CA LEU A 474 17.46 -17.32 -18.42
C LEU A 474 16.71 -18.65 -18.53
N SER A 475 16.39 -19.24 -17.37
CA SER A 475 15.48 -20.37 -17.31
C SER A 475 14.14 -20.06 -17.97
N SER A 476 13.54 -21.08 -18.58
CA SER A 476 12.19 -20.98 -19.17
C SER A 476 11.12 -20.52 -18.16
N ARG A 477 11.36 -20.69 -16.85
CA ARG A 477 10.47 -20.23 -15.77
C ARG A 477 10.26 -18.72 -15.77
N PHE A 478 11.26 -17.93 -16.18
CA PHE A 478 11.13 -16.46 -16.28
C PHE A 478 10.03 -16.01 -17.25
N ARG A 479 9.67 -16.85 -18.24
CA ARG A 479 8.59 -16.55 -19.19
C ARG A 479 7.25 -16.31 -18.49
N VAL A 480 7.03 -16.92 -17.33
CA VAL A 480 5.78 -16.76 -16.57
C VAL A 480 5.57 -15.30 -16.15
N LEU A 481 6.63 -14.55 -15.83
CA LEU A 481 6.52 -13.12 -15.51
C LEU A 481 6.03 -12.29 -16.70
N ILE A 482 6.55 -12.56 -17.90
CA ILE A 482 6.12 -11.91 -19.14
C ILE A 482 4.67 -12.30 -19.47
N ILE A 483 4.33 -13.58 -19.34
CA ILE A 483 2.96 -14.08 -19.54
C ILE A 483 1.98 -13.34 -18.62
N MET A 484 2.30 -13.20 -17.34
CA MET A 484 1.45 -12.48 -16.39
C MET A 484 1.34 -10.99 -16.72
N THR A 485 2.43 -10.36 -17.16
CA THR A 485 2.42 -8.96 -17.60
C THR A 485 1.48 -8.77 -18.81
N VAL A 486 1.57 -9.64 -19.81
CA VAL A 486 0.69 -9.60 -20.99
C VAL A 486 -0.76 -9.93 -20.61
N ALA A 487 -0.99 -10.91 -19.74
CA ALA A 487 -2.32 -11.23 -19.25
C ALA A 487 -2.95 -10.02 -18.56
N LEU A 488 -2.22 -9.34 -17.67
CA LEU A 488 -2.68 -8.11 -17.02
C LEU A 488 -2.93 -6.97 -18.01
N ALA A 489 -2.11 -6.83 -19.05
CA ALA A 489 -2.35 -5.85 -20.11
C ALA A 489 -3.66 -6.14 -20.86
N ILE A 490 -3.98 -7.41 -21.13
CA ILE A 490 -5.25 -7.80 -21.75
C ILE A 490 -6.42 -7.51 -20.80
N ASN A 491 -6.29 -7.87 -19.51
CA ASN A 491 -7.32 -7.51 -18.51
C ASN A 491 -7.52 -5.98 -18.43
N TYR A 492 -6.43 -5.20 -18.47
CA TYR A 492 -6.49 -3.73 -18.50
C TYR A 492 -7.29 -3.24 -19.69
N LEU A 493 -6.98 -3.73 -20.90
CA LEU A 493 -7.70 -3.33 -22.11
C LEU A 493 -9.18 -3.66 -22.01
N ILE A 494 -9.54 -4.90 -21.68
CA ILE A 494 -10.94 -5.32 -21.52
C ILE A 494 -11.65 -4.45 -20.47
N MET A 495 -11.07 -4.26 -19.29
CA MET A 495 -11.71 -3.46 -18.24
C MET A 495 -11.82 -1.98 -18.60
N SER A 496 -10.85 -1.42 -19.34
CA SER A 496 -10.84 -0.01 -19.71
C SER A 496 -11.77 0.35 -20.87
N THR A 497 -12.13 -0.63 -21.72
CA THR A 497 -12.94 -0.39 -22.92
C THR A 497 -14.31 -1.03 -22.88
N THR A 498 -14.46 -2.17 -22.20
CA THR A 498 -15.65 -3.02 -22.32
C THR A 498 -16.54 -3.00 -21.08
N LEU A 499 -15.97 -2.76 -19.90
CA LEU A 499 -16.76 -2.69 -18.66
C LEU A 499 -17.11 -1.25 -18.30
N GLU A 500 -18.37 -0.99 -18.03
CA GLU A 500 -18.88 0.29 -17.55
C GLU A 500 -19.38 0.14 -16.11
N PHE A 501 -18.64 0.73 -15.18
CA PHE A 501 -19.02 0.82 -13.77
C PHE A 501 -20.05 1.94 -13.59
N SER A 502 -21.29 1.70 -14.04
CA SER A 502 -22.37 2.70 -14.07
C SER A 502 -22.78 3.22 -12.68
N PHE A 503 -22.49 2.46 -11.63
CA PHE A 503 -22.68 2.86 -10.23
C PHE A 503 -21.62 3.87 -9.73
N LEU A 504 -20.58 4.13 -10.51
CA LEU A 504 -19.58 5.17 -10.22
C LEU A 504 -19.78 6.38 -11.13
N ILE A 505 -19.41 7.54 -10.59
CA ILE A 505 -19.23 8.77 -11.35
C ILE A 505 -18.17 8.61 -12.45
N ASP A 506 -18.38 9.30 -13.57
CA ASP A 506 -17.64 9.07 -14.82
C ASP A 506 -16.11 9.09 -14.68
N TYR A 507 -15.58 10.02 -13.88
CA TYR A 507 -14.13 10.17 -13.72
C TYR A 507 -13.50 9.09 -12.82
N GLU A 508 -14.28 8.32 -12.05
CA GLU A 508 -13.77 7.23 -11.22
C GLU A 508 -13.81 5.86 -11.90
N ARG A 509 -14.56 5.72 -13.00
CA ARG A 509 -14.74 4.43 -13.70
C ARG A 509 -13.44 3.80 -14.18
N SER A 510 -12.45 4.63 -14.55
CA SER A 510 -11.13 4.16 -15.00
C SER A 510 -10.18 3.76 -13.87
N ASN A 511 -10.50 4.06 -12.61
CA ASN A 511 -9.61 3.80 -11.48
C ASN A 511 -9.32 2.30 -11.30
N TYR A 512 -10.29 1.43 -11.54
CA TYR A 512 -10.11 -0.02 -11.39
C TYR A 512 -9.15 -0.62 -12.41
N SER A 513 -9.27 -0.24 -13.69
CA SER A 513 -8.36 -0.70 -14.73
C SER A 513 -6.96 -0.11 -14.53
N ALA A 514 -6.85 1.17 -14.18
CA ALA A 514 -5.58 1.84 -13.92
C ALA A 514 -4.72 1.14 -12.84
N ARG A 515 -5.34 0.51 -11.83
CA ARG A 515 -4.64 -0.29 -10.80
C ARG A 515 -3.84 -1.48 -11.36
N LEU A 516 -4.11 -1.92 -12.59
CA LEU A 516 -3.35 -3.01 -13.23
C LEU A 516 -1.98 -2.57 -13.77
N VAL A 517 -1.79 -1.28 -14.04
CA VAL A 517 -0.50 -0.75 -14.54
C VAL A 517 0.62 -0.94 -13.50
N PRO A 518 0.42 -0.58 -12.22
CA PRO A 518 1.38 -0.93 -11.18
C PRO A 518 1.68 -2.43 -11.11
N LEU A 519 0.67 -3.30 -11.16
CA LEU A 519 0.86 -4.76 -11.09
C LEU A 519 1.73 -5.28 -12.24
N MET A 520 1.54 -4.76 -13.47
CA MET A 520 2.42 -5.07 -14.60
C MET A 520 3.88 -4.73 -14.28
N MET A 521 4.15 -3.56 -13.71
CA MET A 521 5.51 -3.15 -13.30
C MET A 521 6.07 -4.06 -12.20
N LEU A 522 5.24 -4.53 -11.25
CA LEU A 522 5.67 -5.46 -10.20
C LEU A 522 6.12 -6.80 -10.79
N PHE A 523 5.39 -7.36 -11.75
CA PHE A 523 5.79 -8.60 -12.46
C PHE A 523 7.06 -8.42 -13.29
N LEU A 524 7.32 -7.21 -13.78
CA LEU A 524 8.56 -6.87 -14.49
C LEU A 524 9.75 -6.60 -13.55
N SER A 525 9.54 -6.50 -12.23
CA SER A 525 10.61 -6.14 -11.28
C SER A 525 11.85 -7.07 -11.33
N PRO A 526 11.77 -8.40 -11.55
CA PRO A 526 12.97 -9.22 -11.69
C PRO A 526 13.78 -8.89 -12.96
N PHE A 527 13.10 -8.51 -14.06
CA PHE A 527 13.77 -8.05 -15.28
C PHE A 527 14.36 -6.65 -15.11
N LEU A 528 13.69 -5.77 -14.36
CA LEU A 528 14.23 -4.46 -13.97
C LEU A 528 15.53 -4.64 -13.17
N ILE A 529 15.54 -5.53 -12.16
CA ILE A 529 16.75 -5.87 -11.40
C ILE A 529 17.87 -6.38 -12.32
N LEU A 530 17.55 -7.26 -13.28
CA LEU A 530 18.52 -7.79 -14.25
C LEU A 530 19.10 -6.69 -15.16
N GLY A 531 18.25 -5.82 -15.71
CA GLY A 531 18.65 -4.70 -16.56
C GLY A 531 19.53 -3.70 -15.83
N LEU A 532 19.13 -3.30 -14.60
CA LEU A 532 19.93 -2.44 -13.74
C LEU A 532 21.25 -3.09 -13.34
N SER A 533 21.26 -4.39 -13.06
CA SER A 533 22.49 -5.13 -12.76
C SER A 533 23.48 -5.03 -13.92
N HIS A 534 23.02 -5.21 -15.16
CA HIS A 534 23.85 -5.05 -16.35
C HIS A 534 24.37 -3.61 -16.49
N ALA A 535 23.48 -2.61 -16.35
CA ALA A 535 23.86 -1.20 -16.43
C ALA A 535 24.92 -0.83 -15.38
N PHE A 536 24.76 -1.28 -14.13
CA PHE A 536 25.69 -0.98 -13.05
C PHE A 536 27.01 -1.74 -13.12
N ILE A 537 27.04 -2.95 -13.69
CA ILE A 537 28.32 -3.62 -14.02
C ILE A 537 29.11 -2.75 -15.00
N ASN A 538 28.46 -2.24 -16.03
CA ASN A 538 29.09 -1.38 -17.04
C ASN A 538 29.46 -0.01 -16.45
N LEU A 539 28.65 0.56 -15.56
CA LEU A 539 28.95 1.83 -14.91
C LEU A 539 30.20 1.73 -14.04
N LYS A 540 30.39 0.63 -13.29
CA LYS A 540 31.54 0.42 -12.42
C LYS A 540 32.89 0.38 -13.17
N SER A 541 32.90 0.07 -14.46
CA SER A 541 34.12 0.10 -15.27
C SER A 541 34.39 1.48 -15.90
N ARG A 542 33.52 2.48 -15.68
CA ARG A 542 33.69 3.84 -16.22
C ARG A 542 34.49 4.75 -15.27
N PRO A 543 35.09 5.84 -15.80
CA PRO A 543 35.75 6.87 -15.01
C PRO A 543 34.88 7.40 -13.86
N VAL A 544 35.54 7.83 -12.77
CA VAL A 544 34.86 8.35 -11.56
C VAL A 544 33.86 9.45 -11.91
N VAL A 545 34.20 10.35 -12.83
CA VAL A 545 33.32 11.45 -13.26
C VAL A 545 31.98 10.93 -13.78
N LEU A 546 31.98 9.95 -14.69
CA LEU A 546 30.74 9.36 -15.21
C LEU A 546 29.93 8.66 -14.12
N ARG A 547 30.61 8.03 -13.16
CA ARG A 547 29.94 7.38 -12.01
C ARG A 547 29.27 8.40 -11.11
N VAL A 548 29.97 9.49 -10.79
CA VAL A 548 29.40 10.61 -10.00
C VAL A 548 28.24 11.26 -10.74
N CYS A 549 28.36 11.55 -12.03
CA CYS A 549 27.26 12.11 -12.83
C CYS A 549 26.03 11.19 -12.83
N ALA A 550 26.24 9.88 -12.98
CA ALA A 550 25.14 8.91 -12.91
C ALA A 550 24.48 8.87 -11.52
N LEU A 551 25.25 8.95 -10.44
CA LEU A 551 24.71 9.00 -9.08
C LEU A 551 23.90 10.28 -8.82
N VAL A 552 24.38 11.42 -9.30
CA VAL A 552 23.65 12.71 -9.21
C VAL A 552 22.35 12.64 -10.00
N LEU A 553 22.38 12.10 -11.22
CA LEU A 553 21.18 11.92 -12.04
C LEU A 553 20.16 10.98 -11.36
N LEU A 554 20.61 9.84 -10.82
CA LEU A 554 19.74 8.91 -10.10
C LEU A 554 19.17 9.54 -8.82
N THR A 555 19.95 10.39 -8.14
CA THR A 555 19.47 11.15 -6.99
C THR A 555 18.36 12.11 -7.42
N ALA A 556 18.57 12.88 -8.50
CA ALA A 556 17.55 13.79 -9.04
C ALA A 556 16.27 13.04 -9.42
N ILE A 557 16.38 11.89 -10.10
CA ILE A 557 15.24 11.02 -10.43
C ILE A 557 14.50 10.55 -9.17
N THR A 558 15.24 10.19 -8.12
CA THR A 558 14.65 9.72 -6.85
C THR A 558 13.93 10.85 -6.12
N THR A 559 14.48 12.06 -6.12
CA THR A 559 13.82 13.26 -5.59
C THR A 559 12.59 13.63 -6.42
N SER A 560 12.64 13.50 -7.75
CA SER A 560 11.47 13.66 -8.61
C SER A 560 10.39 12.63 -8.27
N ALA A 561 10.76 11.36 -8.07
CA ALA A 561 9.83 10.33 -7.62
C ALA A 561 9.19 10.66 -6.27
N PHE A 562 9.95 11.27 -5.35
CA PHE A 562 9.47 11.68 -4.03
C PHE A 562 8.42 12.78 -4.14
N TYR A 563 8.70 13.84 -4.91
CA TYR A 563 7.70 14.86 -5.22
C TYR A 563 6.47 14.26 -5.90
N MET A 564 6.69 13.33 -6.84
CA MET A 564 5.61 12.75 -7.65
C MET A 564 4.76 11.70 -6.93
N ALA A 565 5.17 11.23 -5.75
CA ALA A 565 4.43 10.21 -5.01
C ALA A 565 3.16 10.74 -4.32
N TYR A 566 3.04 12.06 -4.18
CA TYR A 566 1.96 12.73 -3.45
C TYR A 566 1.13 13.63 -4.40
N PRO A 567 -0.11 13.99 -4.03
CA PRO A 567 -0.88 14.99 -4.76
C PRO A 567 -0.14 16.30 -4.91
N ARG A 568 -0.37 16.99 -6.04
CA ARG A 568 0.34 18.20 -6.44
C ARG A 568 -0.63 19.31 -6.81
N ARG A 569 -0.16 20.53 -6.62
CA ARG A 569 -0.77 21.75 -7.13
C ARG A 569 0.36 22.64 -7.63
N ASP A 570 0.65 22.54 -8.92
CA ASP A 570 1.73 23.26 -9.59
C ASP A 570 1.35 23.60 -11.04
N ALA A 571 2.32 24.06 -11.83
CA ALA A 571 2.11 24.47 -13.22
C ALA A 571 1.63 23.33 -14.13
N TYR A 572 1.89 22.07 -13.78
CA TYR A 572 1.56 20.89 -14.57
C TYR A 572 0.28 20.20 -14.11
N GLU A 573 0.03 20.14 -12.81
CA GLU A 573 -1.11 19.45 -12.26
C GLU A 573 -1.78 20.23 -11.14
N THR A 574 -3.10 20.24 -11.17
CA THR A 574 -3.92 20.75 -10.06
C THR A 574 -4.83 19.63 -9.61
N ASN A 575 -4.42 18.91 -8.57
CA ASN A 575 -5.25 17.88 -7.96
C ASN A 575 -6.57 18.51 -7.44
N ARG A 576 -7.66 17.75 -7.49
CA ARG A 576 -9.00 18.22 -7.13
C ARG A 576 -9.41 17.80 -5.71
N GLY A 577 -8.78 16.77 -5.16
CA GLY A 577 -9.07 16.28 -3.82
C GLY A 577 -8.47 17.19 -2.76
N PHE A 578 -9.22 17.41 -1.67
CA PHE A 578 -8.74 18.07 -0.46
C PHE A 578 -8.61 17.04 0.65
N ASN A 579 -7.67 17.24 1.59
CA ASN A 579 -7.66 16.46 2.84
C ASN A 579 -8.82 16.86 3.75
N VAL A 580 -9.08 16.02 4.76
CA VAL A 580 -9.96 16.38 5.88
C VAL A 580 -9.29 17.44 6.73
N SER A 581 -10.04 18.47 7.07
CA SER A 581 -9.60 19.59 7.91
C SER A 581 -10.31 19.61 9.26
N GLN A 582 -9.77 20.37 10.21
CA GLN A 582 -10.41 20.58 11.51
C GLN A 582 -11.79 21.21 11.35
N ALA A 583 -11.96 22.14 10.39
CA ALA A 583 -13.26 22.76 10.13
C ALA A 583 -14.30 21.77 9.58
N ASP A 584 -13.88 20.71 8.89
CA ASP A 584 -14.78 19.64 8.46
C ASP A 584 -15.30 18.84 9.67
N ILE A 585 -14.40 18.51 10.61
CA ILE A 585 -14.73 17.83 11.88
C ILE A 585 -15.66 18.70 12.73
N ASP A 586 -15.30 19.97 12.92
CA ASP A 586 -16.09 20.92 13.70
C ASP A 586 -17.49 21.12 13.09
N ALA A 587 -17.61 21.09 11.76
CA ALA A 587 -18.89 21.22 11.06
C ALA A 587 -19.79 19.99 11.24
N VAL A 588 -19.20 18.79 11.30
CA VAL A 588 -19.93 17.55 11.66
C VAL A 588 -20.47 17.63 13.08
N HIS A 589 -19.62 18.00 14.05
CA HIS A 589 -20.05 18.15 15.44
C HIS A 589 -21.11 19.24 15.60
N LEU A 590 -21.00 20.34 14.83
CA LEU A 590 -22.02 21.39 14.83
C LEU A 590 -23.35 20.87 14.29
N ALA A 591 -23.36 20.14 13.17
CA ALA A 591 -24.58 19.54 12.63
C ALA A 591 -25.25 18.61 13.64
N GLU A 592 -24.49 17.70 14.26
CA GLU A 592 -24.99 16.79 15.31
C GLU A 592 -25.57 17.57 16.50
N SER A 593 -24.91 18.64 16.93
CA SER A 593 -25.38 19.47 18.05
C SER A 593 -26.66 20.25 17.74
N LEU A 594 -26.81 20.73 16.49
CA LEU A 594 -27.98 21.49 16.06
C LEU A 594 -29.20 20.60 15.79
N ALA A 595 -28.97 19.33 15.47
CA ALA A 595 -30.02 18.33 15.35
C ALA A 595 -30.65 17.97 16.72
N ALA A 596 -29.90 18.10 17.81
CA ALA A 596 -30.37 17.85 19.18
C ALA A 596 -31.03 16.46 19.35
N ASP A 597 -30.33 15.42 18.89
CA ASP A 597 -30.79 14.01 18.87
C ASP A 597 -31.96 13.69 17.91
N GLU A 598 -32.48 14.67 17.16
CA GLU A 598 -33.48 14.42 16.12
C GLU A 598 -32.84 13.84 14.84
N PRO A 599 -33.54 12.98 14.09
CA PRO A 599 -33.09 12.49 12.79
C PRO A 599 -32.86 13.63 11.78
N TYR A 600 -31.70 13.63 11.12
CA TYR A 600 -31.33 14.63 10.12
C TYR A 600 -30.59 14.02 8.92
N LEU A 601 -30.61 14.74 7.79
CA LEU A 601 -29.84 14.40 6.59
C LEU A 601 -28.81 15.49 6.29
N VAL A 602 -27.67 15.11 5.72
CA VAL A 602 -26.63 16.07 5.33
C VAL A 602 -26.28 15.98 3.87
N LEU A 603 -26.08 17.12 3.23
CA LEU A 603 -25.49 17.29 1.90
C LEU A 603 -24.14 17.97 2.04
N ALA A 604 -23.05 17.22 1.82
CA ALA A 604 -21.68 17.71 1.95
C ALA A 604 -20.71 17.09 0.93
N ASN A 605 -19.47 17.56 0.89
CA ASN A 605 -18.45 16.97 0.04
C ASN A 605 -17.76 15.76 0.69
N GLN A 606 -16.85 15.13 -0.07
CA GLN A 606 -16.08 13.96 0.36
C GLN A 606 -15.30 14.15 1.68
N SER A 607 -14.68 15.32 1.92
CA SER A 607 -13.89 15.55 3.14
C SER A 607 -14.78 15.58 4.38
N VAL A 608 -15.91 16.29 4.30
CA VAL A 608 -16.87 16.35 5.40
C VAL A 608 -17.53 14.99 5.64
N SER A 609 -17.89 14.24 4.59
CA SER A 609 -18.40 12.88 4.73
C SER A 609 -17.39 11.92 5.36
N ALA A 610 -16.10 12.05 5.04
CA ALA A 610 -15.03 11.29 5.72
C ALA A 610 -14.93 11.64 7.21
N ALA A 611 -15.00 12.93 7.55
CA ALA A 611 -15.03 13.38 8.95
C ALA A 611 -16.24 12.78 9.68
N ALA A 612 -17.43 12.77 9.07
CA ALA A 612 -18.62 12.17 9.66
C ALA A 612 -18.43 10.68 9.98
N ILE A 613 -17.87 9.90 9.05
CA ILE A 613 -17.59 8.47 9.29
C ILE A 613 -16.62 8.29 10.47
N SER A 614 -15.61 9.15 10.59
CA SER A 614 -14.62 9.10 11.68
C SER A 614 -15.23 9.42 13.04
N GLU A 615 -16.04 10.48 13.10
CA GLU A 615 -16.48 11.07 14.36
C GLU A 615 -17.76 10.45 14.91
N ILE A 616 -18.70 10.10 14.02
CA ILE A 616 -20.04 9.62 14.40
C ILE A 616 -20.36 8.24 13.85
N GLY A 617 -19.44 7.62 13.11
CA GLY A 617 -19.53 6.23 12.66
C GLY A 617 -20.55 6.00 11.54
N PHE A 618 -20.95 4.74 11.41
CA PHE A 618 -21.89 4.27 10.38
C PHE A 618 -23.34 4.36 10.88
N ARG A 619 -24.04 5.46 10.53
CA ARG A 619 -25.48 5.65 10.76
C ARG A 619 -26.23 5.64 9.41
N TYR A 620 -27.28 4.84 9.31
CA TYR A 620 -28.04 4.64 8.07
C TYR A 620 -29.55 4.82 8.30
N TYR A 621 -30.24 5.33 7.29
CA TYR A 621 -31.70 5.25 7.14
C TYR A 621 -32.01 4.16 6.11
N ASP A 622 -32.33 2.96 6.59
CA ASP A 622 -32.29 1.72 5.82
C ASP A 622 -30.91 1.53 5.13
N ASP A 623 -30.83 1.66 3.81
CA ASP A 623 -29.59 1.53 3.03
C ASP A 623 -28.91 2.90 2.73
N LEU A 624 -29.54 4.01 3.12
CA LEU A 624 -29.03 5.36 2.86
C LEU A 624 -28.13 5.85 3.98
N PHE A 625 -26.84 6.05 3.69
CA PHE A 625 -25.95 6.77 4.60
C PHE A 625 -26.37 8.24 4.62
N PHE A 626 -26.59 8.79 5.83
CA PHE A 626 -27.11 10.14 6.05
C PHE A 626 -26.16 11.28 5.63
N TYR A 627 -24.92 10.96 5.29
CA TYR A 627 -24.00 11.83 4.56
C TYR A 627 -23.76 11.24 3.16
N PRO A 628 -23.49 12.06 2.13
CA PRO A 628 -23.34 11.55 0.78
C PRO A 628 -22.03 10.79 0.62
N ILE A 629 -22.10 9.62 -0.01
CA ILE A 629 -20.92 8.84 -0.42
C ILE A 629 -20.49 9.35 -1.81
N PRO A 630 -19.26 9.87 -1.94
CA PRO A 630 -18.82 10.63 -3.11
C PRO A 630 -18.63 9.78 -4.37
N THR A 631 -18.70 8.46 -4.28
CA THR A 631 -18.45 7.52 -5.39
C THR A 631 -19.68 7.22 -6.23
N GLY A 632 -20.71 8.09 -6.24
CA GLY A 632 -21.89 7.96 -7.13
C GLY A 632 -23.22 7.62 -6.46
N GLY A 633 -23.40 7.91 -5.16
CA GLY A 633 -24.71 7.80 -4.52
C GLY A 633 -25.68 8.91 -4.96
N GLU A 634 -26.98 8.61 -5.01
CA GLU A 634 -28.03 9.58 -5.40
C GLU A 634 -27.98 10.87 -4.56
N LEU A 635 -27.70 10.74 -3.26
CA LEU A 635 -27.54 11.88 -2.35
C LEU A 635 -26.38 12.80 -2.72
N TYR A 636 -25.29 12.26 -3.27
CA TYR A 636 -24.15 13.06 -3.71
C TYR A 636 -24.49 13.86 -4.98
N GLU A 637 -25.28 13.29 -5.89
CA GLU A 637 -25.77 14.02 -7.07
C GLU A 637 -26.65 15.20 -6.66
N VAL A 638 -27.53 15.05 -5.66
CA VAL A 638 -28.31 16.18 -5.13
C VAL A 638 -27.39 17.22 -4.48
N PHE A 639 -26.35 16.82 -3.76
CA PHE A 639 -25.33 17.75 -3.26
C PHE A 639 -24.65 18.54 -4.40
N LEU A 640 -24.32 17.90 -5.53
CA LEU A 640 -23.75 18.59 -6.69
C LEU A 640 -24.74 19.58 -7.32
N GLN A 641 -26.02 19.23 -7.37
CA GLN A 641 -27.09 20.13 -7.82
C GLN A 641 -27.29 21.32 -6.88
N MET A 642 -27.29 21.09 -5.56
CA MET A 642 -27.34 22.15 -4.54
C MET A 642 -26.15 23.11 -4.66
N ASN A 643 -24.95 22.64 -5.01
CA ASN A 643 -23.81 23.51 -5.29
C ASN A 643 -23.92 24.28 -6.62
N THR A 644 -24.85 23.92 -7.48
CA THR A 644 -25.13 24.67 -8.72
C THR A 644 -26.20 25.72 -8.47
N THR A 645 -27.31 25.32 -7.84
CA THR A 645 -28.48 26.16 -7.59
C THR A 645 -29.11 25.76 -6.24
N PRO A 646 -28.72 26.37 -5.10
CA PRO A 646 -29.29 26.00 -3.80
C PRO A 646 -30.76 26.41 -3.71
N THR A 647 -31.68 25.44 -3.62
CA THR A 647 -33.12 25.71 -3.46
C THR A 647 -33.76 24.81 -2.41
N ARG A 648 -34.91 25.24 -1.88
CA ARG A 648 -35.66 24.49 -0.88
C ARG A 648 -36.27 23.21 -1.49
N GLU A 649 -36.60 23.24 -2.78
CA GLU A 649 -37.12 22.08 -3.51
C GLU A 649 -36.09 20.94 -3.60
N LEU A 650 -34.82 21.26 -3.85
CA LEU A 650 -33.74 20.26 -3.87
C LEU A 650 -33.45 19.71 -2.47
N ALA A 651 -33.54 20.54 -1.43
CA ALA A 651 -33.45 20.05 -0.05
C ALA A 651 -34.60 19.08 0.28
N GLN A 652 -35.83 19.39 -0.14
CA GLN A 652 -36.96 18.48 -0.01
C GLN A 652 -36.76 17.20 -0.84
N GLU A 653 -36.20 17.30 -2.05
CA GLU A 653 -35.88 16.12 -2.88
C GLU A 653 -34.93 15.17 -2.17
N ALA A 654 -33.87 15.68 -1.55
CA ALA A 654 -32.95 14.88 -0.73
C ALA A 654 -33.66 14.22 0.46
N LEU A 655 -34.53 14.94 1.18
CA LEU A 655 -35.31 14.36 2.29
C LEU A 655 -36.28 13.28 1.82
N ASN A 656 -36.87 13.42 0.63
CA ASN A 656 -37.76 12.41 0.05
C ASN A 656 -37.03 11.10 -0.32
N MET A 657 -35.70 11.11 -0.38
CA MET A 657 -34.89 9.89 -0.55
C MET A 657 -34.82 9.07 0.74
N VAL A 658 -35.07 9.71 1.90
CA VAL A 658 -35.16 8.99 3.18
C VAL A 658 -36.47 8.18 3.17
N PRO A 659 -36.42 6.85 3.37
CA PRO A 659 -37.61 6.02 3.41
C PRO A 659 -38.63 6.50 4.46
N GLN A 660 -39.92 6.26 4.22
CA GLN A 660 -41.08 6.79 4.98
C GLN A 660 -41.07 6.53 6.50
N HIS A 661 -40.15 5.72 7.02
CA HIS A 661 -40.02 5.42 8.44
C HIS A 661 -39.03 6.35 9.18
N GLY A 662 -38.37 7.29 8.48
CA GLY A 662 -37.29 8.08 9.04
C GLY A 662 -37.67 9.33 9.84
N ASP A 663 -38.91 9.85 9.71
CA ASP A 663 -39.34 11.14 10.28
C ASP A 663 -38.28 12.27 10.18
N VAL A 664 -37.46 12.25 9.11
CA VAL A 664 -36.37 13.20 8.91
C VAL A 664 -36.92 14.47 8.27
N ASN A 665 -37.10 15.51 9.10
CA ASN A 665 -37.62 16.81 8.64
C ASN A 665 -36.54 17.90 8.55
N THR A 666 -35.32 17.62 9.01
CA THR A 666 -34.20 18.57 9.01
C THR A 666 -33.10 18.10 8.04
N LEU A 667 -32.67 19.02 7.18
CA LEU A 667 -31.53 18.84 6.29
C LEU A 667 -30.46 19.91 6.55
N PHE A 668 -29.21 19.48 6.64
CA PHE A 668 -28.06 20.37 6.63
C PHE A 668 -27.34 20.35 5.29
N PHE A 669 -27.14 21.52 4.68
CA PHE A 669 -26.31 21.69 3.50
C PHE A 669 -25.00 22.37 3.91
N LEU A 670 -23.87 21.72 3.64
CA LEU A 670 -22.55 22.21 4.02
C LEU A 670 -21.75 22.63 2.78
N VAL A 671 -21.21 23.85 2.83
CA VAL A 671 -20.42 24.45 1.74
C VAL A 671 -19.06 24.90 2.27
N ASN A 672 -18.00 24.24 1.81
CA ASN A 672 -16.63 24.67 2.09
C ASN A 672 -16.26 25.89 1.23
N ASN A 673 -15.48 26.81 1.80
CA ASN A 673 -15.05 28.03 1.13
C ASN A 673 -14.12 27.79 -0.09
N TYR A 674 -13.49 26.62 -0.16
CA TYR A 674 -12.63 26.22 -1.28
C TYR A 674 -13.42 25.65 -2.47
N TRP A 675 -14.73 25.44 -2.31
CA TRP A 675 -15.56 24.92 -3.39
C TRP A 675 -15.65 25.94 -4.53
N TRP A 676 -15.79 25.45 -5.76
CA TRP A 676 -15.92 26.32 -6.92
C TRP A 676 -17.17 27.19 -6.79
N GLN A 677 -17.03 28.51 -6.93
CA GLN A 677 -18.09 29.49 -6.75
C GLN A 677 -18.74 29.51 -5.34
N ALA A 678 -18.02 29.05 -4.30
CA ALA A 678 -18.51 29.06 -2.91
C ALA A 678 -19.16 30.40 -2.49
N PRO A 679 -18.59 31.60 -2.77
CA PRO A 679 -19.23 32.86 -2.37
C PRO A 679 -20.66 33.04 -2.95
N ARG A 680 -20.88 32.66 -4.21
CA ARG A 680 -22.19 32.71 -4.84
C ARG A 680 -23.14 31.71 -4.18
N ILE A 681 -22.67 30.48 -3.98
CA ILE A 681 -23.46 29.38 -3.39
C ILE A 681 -23.91 29.77 -1.98
N ILE A 682 -22.98 30.28 -1.16
CA ILE A 682 -23.23 30.72 0.22
C ILE A 682 -24.29 31.82 0.24
N GLU A 683 -24.13 32.88 -0.55
CA GLU A 683 -25.11 33.98 -0.57
C GLU A 683 -26.49 33.53 -1.07
N THR A 684 -26.57 32.64 -2.05
CA THR A 684 -27.84 32.06 -2.49
C THR A 684 -28.47 31.19 -1.40
N ALA A 685 -27.70 30.31 -0.77
CA ALA A 685 -28.22 29.40 0.27
C ALA A 685 -28.75 30.16 1.49
N LYS A 686 -28.13 31.28 1.87
CA LYS A 686 -28.65 32.18 2.93
C LYS A 686 -30.07 32.69 2.66
N THR A 687 -30.49 32.77 1.39
CA THR A 687 -31.84 33.26 1.04
C THR A 687 -32.90 32.17 1.04
N THR A 688 -32.50 30.90 1.05
CA THR A 688 -33.43 29.75 0.94
C THR A 688 -33.49 28.90 2.21
N ALA A 689 -32.43 28.92 3.03
CA ALA A 689 -32.34 28.21 4.30
C ALA A 689 -33.09 28.91 5.43
N ASP A 690 -33.49 28.15 6.44
CA ASP A 690 -34.18 28.67 7.65
C ASP A 690 -33.18 29.25 8.65
N ASP A 691 -31.99 28.66 8.75
CA ASP A 691 -30.90 29.16 9.58
C ASP A 691 -29.52 28.83 8.97
N TRP A 692 -28.48 29.55 9.36
CA TRP A 692 -27.11 29.25 8.94
C TRP A 692 -26.06 29.59 9.98
N ARG A 693 -24.94 28.87 9.94
CA ARG A 693 -23.75 29.10 10.78
C ARG A 693 -22.49 28.98 9.92
N SER A 694 -21.41 29.58 10.39
CA SER A 694 -20.07 29.43 9.82
C SER A 694 -19.13 28.78 10.83
N VAL A 695 -18.28 27.88 10.36
CA VAL A 695 -17.32 27.10 11.14
C VAL A 695 -15.91 27.36 10.63
N GLY A 696 -14.95 27.32 11.54
CA GLY A 696 -13.54 27.61 11.28
C GLY A 696 -13.23 29.10 11.14
N GLU A 697 -11.94 29.43 11.18
CA GLU A 697 -11.48 30.81 11.04
C GLU A 697 -11.86 31.38 9.66
N ASN A 698 -12.47 32.56 9.64
CA ASN A 698 -12.95 33.22 8.40
C ASN A 698 -14.02 32.43 7.61
N GLY A 699 -14.76 31.52 8.27
CA GLY A 699 -15.82 30.75 7.62
C GLY A 699 -15.26 29.75 6.60
N GLN A 700 -14.49 28.78 7.09
CA GLN A 700 -13.97 27.69 6.26
C GLN A 700 -15.08 26.76 5.76
N VAL A 701 -16.11 26.53 6.58
CA VAL A 701 -17.31 25.77 6.23
C VAL A 701 -18.54 26.57 6.62
N TYR A 702 -19.54 26.61 5.75
CA TYR A 702 -20.86 27.17 6.04
C TYR A 702 -21.88 26.06 6.10
N LEU A 703 -22.70 26.07 7.14
CA LEU A 703 -23.75 25.10 7.39
C LEU A 703 -25.10 25.82 7.28
N PHE A 704 -25.98 25.30 6.44
CA PHE A 704 -27.33 25.81 6.18
C PHE A 704 -28.35 24.78 6.64
N ARG A 705 -29.31 25.19 7.46
CA ARG A 705 -30.38 24.34 8.00
C ARG A 705 -31.67 24.58 7.23
N TYR A 706 -32.32 23.50 6.80
CA TYR A 706 -33.64 23.47 6.19
C TYR A 706 -34.55 22.59 7.04
N ASP A 707 -35.70 23.12 7.46
CA ASP A 707 -36.74 22.39 8.21
C ASP A 707 -38.04 22.33 7.39
N PHE A 708 -38.75 21.20 7.46
CA PHE A 708 -39.96 20.96 6.66
C PHE A 708 -41.18 20.53 7.47
#